data_AF-A0A6B2UIA6-F1
#
_entry.id   AF-A0A6B2UIA6-F1
#
_cell.length_a   1.000
_cell.length_b   1.000
_cell.length_c   1.000
_cell.angle_alpha   90.00
_cell.angle_beta   90.00
_cell.angle_gamma   90.00
#
_symmetry.space_group_name_H-M   'P 1'
#
loop_
_entity.id
_entity.type
_entity.pdbx_description
1 polymer ?
#
loop_
_entity_poly.entity_id
_entity_poly.type
_entity_poly.pdbx_seq_one_letter_code
_entity_poly.pdbx_strand_id
1 'polypeptide(L)'
;GRTPLPPRAAWRATDPGSRAGQAIALVREIEALGANVVLAPVDLTDEAAFTGWLATYRAGDPPPLRGVFHLAGQVRDTLLADIDREAFDSVHAPKTAGATLLDKHLRDEPLEHFVLFASVASLLTTAGQTNYAAGNAFLDALAHRRRAAGLPALALDWGPWATGMIEELGLEAHYLHSRGMSSLSPEAGMSVLERVLGQDLAQLVVATVVDWRTFLAWYDTPPALVQDLAASAGDQAADDEGDLLAAFRAAGPEERRALVTERFTRLVAAVLRAAPEEIDPAGGLGALGLDSLLAMELRARSQAELGVAPPVVALLSNTPLAELATRLHEELTERLAHDEAAGGAATTVELWDDDGDFPLTQNQKALWFLKQLNPDGHAYNIGGAVEVRAELDPELMFAAVRRLVARHPALRTGFHLREGRAVQRIGDGREPDLGWFDVEGQEWEEIKEQIIHEYRARYDLEHDALFRFRLFRRGPDRWVIMKAVHHIVSDAVSTFTFIEELLEVYEALKEGREPALAPVPARYVDFLNQQNKFLASPEAARMRDYWRDHLPAEVPLLDLPTDRPRPAVQTHNGASEFFVLDEALSARVHTLAQRHGVTPFMVLLATYYVLLHRWSGQDDLVVGSPVTGRTRQEFSSVYGYFVNPLPLHADLSGDPGVEALLAQVRDTVLGGLDHQEYPFVLLVDELGLQHDSSRSAVFQAMFILLTHKVATEQYGYRLEYIELPEEEGQFDLTLSVYEEESEGRFHCVLKYNTDLFDPTTVRRMSAHYTRLLDSLTHAAPEEPVSSLDMLAAHEREELVRETSGAGRAALEPGAVPVHRLFERAARENASADAVRVPGGEALTYGELDHASADLALRLSGLGVGAGSVVGVALPKSPELIAHLLAVLRAGAAYLPLDPALPAERLAKVLAGAGAALVITADGVEAPDELPCPQLSAAELAVSETAPVPQAADDLDAPAYVIHTSGSTGEPKAVRVAHRNLAAAYASWHREYRLGEETRVHLQSAQPSFDVFTGDLVRALCSGGTLVLAGRDLLLDTARLYEVLREERVDCAEFVPALVRGLMEHCAREGVGLGFLRLLVVGSDTWKVAEYERLRELAGPGTRVLNSYGVTEATIDSAFFEGPADGLDPGLAVPIGRPLPHATLHVLDPHGNPLPAGITGELWIGGEGVALGYAGRPELTAERFTERELLPGAGAERLYRTGDLARWDTAGRLHLLGRADSQVKLRGHRIETGEIEAHLAARRGIARAVVAVRPGAGGEDAL
;
A
#
# COMPACT_ATOMS: atom_id res chain seq x y z
N GLY A 1 -48.67 -38.82 12.44
CA GLY A 1 -47.35 -38.60 13.08
C GLY A 1 -47.44 -38.71 14.59
N ARG A 2 -46.30 -38.59 15.29
CA ARG A 2 -46.12 -38.86 16.74
C ARG A 2 -47.04 -38.09 17.70
N THR A 3 -47.69 -37.03 17.23
CA THR A 3 -48.60 -36.20 18.05
C THR A 3 -50.05 -36.69 17.87
N PRO A 4 -50.71 -37.17 18.94
CA PRO A 4 -52.11 -37.59 18.85
C PRO A 4 -53.02 -36.37 18.63
N LEU A 5 -53.87 -36.44 17.61
CA LEU A 5 -54.96 -35.48 17.43
C LEU A 5 -56.15 -35.85 18.32
N PRO A 6 -56.87 -34.87 18.88
CA PRO A 6 -58.09 -35.17 19.63
C PRO A 6 -59.12 -35.83 18.70
N PRO A 7 -60.12 -36.56 19.23
CA PRO A 7 -61.16 -37.17 18.43
C PRO A 7 -61.90 -36.11 17.60
N ARG A 8 -62.36 -36.47 16.39
CA ARG A 8 -63.04 -35.54 15.47
C ARG A 8 -64.16 -34.71 16.12
N ALA A 9 -64.86 -35.29 17.09
CA ALA A 9 -65.91 -34.61 17.85
C ALA A 9 -65.41 -33.38 18.65
N ALA A 10 -64.14 -33.33 19.04
CA ALA A 10 -63.54 -32.26 19.82
C ALA A 10 -62.87 -31.17 18.96
N TRP A 11 -62.78 -31.36 17.64
CA TRP A 11 -62.05 -30.45 16.74
C TRP A 11 -62.65 -29.04 16.67
N ARG A 12 -63.94 -28.86 16.97
CA ARG A 12 -64.58 -27.54 16.97
C ARG A 12 -64.18 -26.67 18.16
N ALA A 13 -63.68 -27.27 19.24
CA ALA A 13 -63.27 -26.57 20.45
C ALA A 13 -61.75 -26.42 20.57
N THR A 14 -60.99 -26.88 19.57
CA THR A 14 -59.53 -26.75 19.54
C THR A 14 -59.18 -25.37 18.98
N ASP A 15 -58.34 -24.63 19.70
CA ASP A 15 -57.84 -23.32 19.28
C ASP A 15 -57.15 -23.42 17.90
N PRO A 16 -57.62 -22.68 16.88
CA PRO A 16 -57.03 -22.70 15.54
C PRO A 16 -55.54 -22.32 15.50
N GLY A 17 -55.10 -21.43 16.40
CA GLY A 17 -53.70 -20.99 16.49
C GLY A 17 -52.78 -22.02 17.17
N SER A 18 -53.34 -23.02 17.84
CA SER A 18 -52.56 -24.05 18.51
C SER A 18 -52.01 -25.09 17.53
N ARG A 19 -50.91 -25.77 17.89
CA ARG A 19 -50.32 -26.86 17.09
C ARG A 19 -51.31 -27.98 16.75
N ALA A 20 -52.27 -28.24 17.63
CA ALA A 20 -53.34 -29.21 17.38
C ALA A 20 -54.41 -28.66 16.42
N GLY A 21 -54.73 -27.35 16.49
CA GLY A 21 -55.63 -26.67 15.57
C GLY A 21 -55.09 -26.63 14.15
N GLN A 22 -53.82 -26.29 13.97
CA GLN A 22 -53.13 -26.29 12.68
C GLN A 22 -53.12 -27.69 12.04
N ALA A 23 -52.83 -28.73 12.82
CA ALA A 23 -52.85 -30.11 12.33
C ALA A 23 -54.28 -30.63 12.02
N ILE A 24 -55.31 -30.10 12.69
CA ILE A 24 -56.73 -30.39 12.36
C ILE A 24 -57.14 -29.69 11.07
N ALA A 25 -56.69 -28.46 10.84
CA ALA A 25 -56.94 -27.72 9.59
C ALA A 25 -56.41 -28.50 8.39
N LEU A 26 -55.15 -28.95 8.47
CA LEU A 26 -54.54 -29.80 7.44
C LEU A 26 -55.35 -31.05 7.11
N VAL A 27 -55.88 -31.75 8.13
CA VAL A 27 -56.70 -32.95 7.88
C VAL A 27 -58.02 -32.60 7.20
N ARG A 28 -58.68 -31.51 7.59
CA ARG A 28 -59.93 -31.06 6.95
C ARG A 28 -59.72 -30.64 5.50
N GLU A 29 -58.56 -30.06 5.20
CA GLU A 29 -58.18 -29.65 3.85
C GLU A 29 -57.98 -30.87 2.95
N ILE A 30 -57.24 -31.88 3.41
CA ILE A 30 -57.08 -33.14 2.66
C ILE A 30 -58.44 -33.82 2.43
N GLU A 31 -59.36 -33.75 3.39
CA GLU A 31 -60.73 -34.25 3.23
C GLU A 31 -61.58 -33.43 2.25
N ALA A 32 -61.36 -32.11 2.19
CA ALA A 32 -62.02 -31.23 1.21
C ALA A 32 -61.62 -31.58 -0.23
N LEU A 33 -60.45 -32.19 -0.42
CA LEU A 33 -59.99 -32.74 -1.70
C LEU A 33 -60.63 -34.09 -2.06
N GLY A 34 -61.57 -34.59 -1.25
CA GLY A 34 -62.31 -35.83 -1.48
C GLY A 34 -61.66 -37.08 -0.87
N ALA A 35 -60.56 -36.94 -0.12
CA ALA A 35 -59.89 -38.07 0.52
C ALA A 35 -60.58 -38.49 1.82
N ASN A 36 -60.71 -39.80 2.06
CA ASN A 36 -61.18 -40.34 3.34
C ASN A 36 -59.99 -40.58 4.28
N VAL A 37 -59.73 -39.62 5.18
CA VAL A 37 -58.51 -39.61 6.00
C VAL A 37 -58.64 -40.45 7.28
N VAL A 38 -57.85 -41.52 7.37
CA VAL A 38 -57.68 -42.31 8.60
C VAL A 38 -56.42 -41.83 9.33
N LEU A 39 -56.60 -41.36 10.56
CA LEU A 39 -55.50 -40.83 11.36
C LEU A 39 -54.78 -41.93 12.14
N ALA A 40 -53.46 -42.00 11.97
CA ALA A 40 -52.59 -42.94 12.67
C ALA A 40 -51.52 -42.17 13.47
N PRO A 41 -51.66 -42.05 14.81
CA PRO A 41 -50.64 -41.46 15.67
C PRO A 41 -49.56 -42.50 15.98
N VAL A 42 -48.80 -42.89 14.95
CA VAL A 42 -47.77 -43.93 15.03
C VAL A 42 -46.41 -43.30 14.74
N ASP A 43 -45.40 -43.73 15.50
CA ASP A 43 -44.01 -43.43 15.19
C ASP A 43 -43.48 -44.44 14.16
N LEU A 44 -43.19 -43.96 12.96
CA LEU A 44 -42.74 -44.81 11.86
C LEU A 44 -41.28 -45.23 11.97
N THR A 45 -40.52 -44.68 12.92
CA THR A 45 -39.19 -45.19 13.26
C THR A 45 -39.24 -46.34 14.27
N ASP A 46 -40.40 -46.63 14.86
CA ASP A 46 -40.64 -47.78 15.73
C ASP A 46 -41.35 -48.90 14.96
N GLU A 47 -40.58 -49.93 14.61
CA GLU A 47 -41.07 -51.07 13.82
C GLU A 47 -42.21 -51.83 14.52
N ALA A 48 -42.19 -51.96 15.85
CA ALA A 48 -43.23 -52.68 16.59
C ALA A 48 -44.55 -51.89 16.60
N ALA A 49 -44.48 -50.58 16.81
CA ALA A 49 -45.65 -49.70 16.74
C ALA A 49 -46.25 -49.68 15.33
N PHE A 50 -45.42 -49.57 14.28
CA PHE A 50 -45.88 -49.55 12.89
C PHE A 50 -46.51 -50.89 12.46
N THR A 51 -45.86 -52.01 12.73
CA THR A 51 -46.40 -53.34 12.39
C THR A 51 -47.67 -53.67 13.18
N GLY A 52 -47.75 -53.26 14.45
CA GLY A 52 -48.95 -53.40 15.28
C GLY A 52 -50.14 -52.59 14.74
N TRP A 53 -49.90 -51.35 14.29
CA TRP A 53 -50.92 -50.55 13.64
C TRP A 53 -51.34 -51.16 12.30
N LEU A 54 -50.40 -51.58 11.46
CA LEU A 54 -50.70 -52.17 10.15
C LEU A 54 -51.52 -53.46 10.27
N ALA A 55 -51.23 -54.29 11.28
CA ALA A 55 -52.04 -55.47 11.61
C ALA A 55 -53.47 -55.09 12.04
N THR A 56 -53.62 -54.03 12.83
CA THR A 56 -54.94 -53.52 13.26
C THR A 56 -55.72 -52.94 12.08
N TYR A 57 -55.05 -52.20 11.19
CA TYR A 57 -55.62 -51.68 9.96
C TYR A 57 -56.15 -52.85 9.10
N ARG A 58 -55.31 -53.86 8.82
CA ARG A 58 -55.69 -55.05 8.03
C ARG A 58 -56.84 -55.85 8.65
N ALA A 59 -56.95 -55.90 9.98
CA ALA A 59 -58.04 -56.59 10.67
C ALA A 59 -59.41 -55.91 10.49
N GLY A 60 -59.45 -54.65 10.08
CA GLY A 60 -60.69 -53.88 9.85
C GLY A 60 -61.34 -54.06 8.47
N ASP A 61 -60.86 -55.00 7.65
CA ASP A 61 -61.24 -55.20 6.23
C ASP A 61 -61.20 -53.92 5.34
N PRO A 62 -60.14 -53.09 5.43
CA PRO A 62 -60.03 -51.91 4.58
C PRO A 62 -59.58 -52.27 3.15
N PRO A 63 -59.82 -51.39 2.17
CA PRO A 63 -59.24 -51.53 0.83
C PRO A 63 -57.70 -51.70 0.89
N PRO A 64 -57.12 -52.51 -0.03
CA PRO A 64 -55.68 -52.73 -0.08
C PRO A 64 -54.94 -51.42 -0.36
N LEU A 65 -53.77 -51.22 0.26
CA LEU A 65 -52.97 -50.03 0.04
C LEU A 65 -52.46 -50.02 -1.41
N ARG A 66 -52.75 -48.93 -2.12
CA ARG A 66 -52.35 -48.72 -3.51
C ARG A 66 -51.25 -47.69 -3.66
N GLY A 67 -50.82 -47.04 -2.59
CA GLY A 67 -49.61 -46.24 -2.65
C GLY A 67 -49.17 -45.57 -1.36
N VAL A 68 -47.98 -44.99 -1.42
CA VAL A 68 -47.27 -44.39 -0.28
C VAL A 68 -46.76 -43.00 -0.67
N PHE A 69 -46.97 -42.01 0.22
CA PHE A 69 -46.37 -40.68 0.16
C PHE A 69 -45.58 -40.44 1.44
N HIS A 70 -44.26 -40.24 1.33
CA HIS A 70 -43.35 -40.07 2.46
C HIS A 70 -42.75 -38.66 2.48
N LEU A 71 -43.34 -37.81 3.32
CA LEU A 71 -42.97 -36.42 3.63
C LEU A 71 -42.38 -36.37 5.05
N ALA A 72 -41.12 -36.80 5.19
CA ALA A 72 -40.50 -36.96 6.50
C ALA A 72 -39.30 -36.04 6.74
N GLY A 73 -39.15 -35.59 7.99
CA GLY A 73 -38.08 -34.69 8.44
C GLY A 73 -38.48 -33.22 8.43
N GLN A 74 -37.96 -32.45 9.41
CA GLN A 74 -38.10 -31.00 9.47
C GLN A 74 -36.76 -30.36 9.10
N VAL A 75 -36.78 -29.24 8.38
CA VAL A 75 -35.59 -28.39 8.25
C VAL A 75 -35.41 -27.67 9.57
N ARG A 76 -34.20 -27.73 10.14
CA ARG A 76 -33.79 -26.90 11.29
C ARG A 76 -32.38 -26.46 11.01
N ASP A 77 -32.17 -25.14 10.96
CA ASP A 77 -30.82 -24.60 10.82
C ASP A 77 -30.20 -24.44 12.20
N THR A 78 -29.21 -25.26 12.50
CA THR A 78 -28.51 -25.27 13.79
C THR A 78 -27.08 -25.64 13.51
N LEU A 79 -26.12 -24.78 13.88
CA LEU A 79 -24.70 -25.01 13.63
C LEU A 79 -24.28 -26.42 14.09
N LEU A 80 -23.40 -27.07 13.33
CA LEU A 80 -22.97 -28.45 13.60
C LEU A 80 -22.38 -28.62 15.02
N ALA A 81 -21.77 -27.56 15.56
CA ALA A 81 -21.21 -27.54 16.91
C ALA A 81 -22.28 -27.53 18.01
N ASP A 82 -23.50 -27.09 17.69
CA ASP A 82 -24.61 -26.87 18.64
C ASP A 82 -25.75 -27.90 18.47
N ILE A 83 -25.64 -28.82 17.50
CA ILE A 83 -26.65 -29.85 17.27
C ILE A 83 -26.46 -31.04 18.22
N ASP A 84 -27.44 -31.27 19.10
CA ASP A 84 -27.45 -32.47 19.93
C ASP A 84 -27.93 -33.71 19.16
N ARG A 85 -27.68 -34.90 19.72
CA ARG A 85 -28.06 -36.17 19.10
C ARG A 85 -29.57 -36.34 18.94
N GLU A 86 -30.36 -35.81 19.87
CA GLU A 86 -31.82 -35.92 19.83
C GLU A 86 -32.39 -35.08 18.68
N ALA A 87 -31.88 -33.87 18.48
CA ALA A 87 -32.17 -33.00 17.36
C ALA A 87 -31.74 -33.62 16.03
N PHE A 88 -30.52 -34.18 15.95
CA PHE A 88 -30.04 -34.90 14.78
C PHE A 88 -30.96 -36.07 14.40
N ASP A 89 -31.25 -36.96 15.36
CA ASP A 89 -32.08 -38.15 15.15
C ASP A 89 -33.52 -37.76 14.81
N SER A 90 -34.04 -36.63 15.31
CA SER A 90 -35.39 -36.13 15.00
C SER A 90 -35.58 -35.73 13.54
N VAL A 91 -34.50 -35.31 12.85
CA VAL A 91 -34.51 -34.92 11.44
C VAL A 91 -34.13 -36.09 10.53
N HIS A 92 -33.12 -36.86 10.92
CA HIS A 92 -32.52 -37.91 10.09
C HIS A 92 -33.25 -39.26 10.17
N ALA A 93 -33.69 -39.70 11.36
CA ALA A 93 -34.29 -41.03 11.53
C ALA A 93 -35.62 -41.24 10.78
N PRO A 94 -36.54 -40.25 10.70
CA PRO A 94 -37.77 -40.39 9.94
C PRO A 94 -37.53 -40.65 8.44
N LYS A 95 -36.55 -39.97 7.85
CA LYS A 95 -36.17 -40.12 6.43
C LYS A 95 -35.47 -41.46 6.16
N THR A 96 -34.65 -41.93 7.09
CA THR A 96 -33.85 -43.13 6.88
C THR A 96 -34.54 -44.40 7.39
N ALA A 97 -34.70 -44.52 8.72
CA ALA A 97 -35.35 -45.68 9.34
C ALA A 97 -36.83 -45.79 8.93
N GLY A 98 -37.55 -44.67 8.90
CA GLY A 98 -38.97 -44.66 8.51
C GLY A 98 -39.20 -45.14 7.07
N ALA A 99 -38.48 -44.58 6.10
CA ALA A 99 -38.58 -45.01 4.71
C ALA A 99 -38.16 -46.48 4.50
N THR A 100 -37.15 -46.95 5.24
CA THR A 100 -36.72 -48.36 5.21
C THR A 100 -37.80 -49.30 5.71
N LEU A 101 -38.49 -48.94 6.79
CA LEU A 101 -39.58 -49.74 7.35
C LEU A 101 -40.81 -49.77 6.42
N LEU A 102 -41.12 -48.65 5.76
CA LEU A 102 -42.14 -48.59 4.73
C LEU A 102 -41.80 -49.50 3.54
N ASP A 103 -40.56 -49.42 3.02
CA ASP A 103 -40.08 -50.29 1.94
C ASP A 103 -40.17 -51.78 2.33
N LYS A 104 -39.77 -52.12 3.55
CA LYS A 104 -39.71 -53.50 4.06
C LYS A 104 -41.11 -54.11 4.20
N HIS A 105 -42.03 -53.41 4.84
CA HIS A 105 -43.34 -53.97 5.25
C HIS A 105 -44.45 -53.79 4.23
N LEU A 106 -44.28 -52.88 3.27
CA LEU A 106 -45.22 -52.65 2.17
C LEU A 106 -44.68 -53.15 0.82
N ARG A 107 -43.57 -53.92 0.83
CA ARG A 107 -42.95 -54.45 -0.38
C ARG A 107 -43.89 -55.30 -1.22
N ASP A 108 -44.64 -56.16 -0.54
CA ASP A 108 -45.52 -57.16 -1.16
C ASP A 108 -46.95 -56.61 -1.36
N GLU A 109 -47.20 -55.35 -0.98
CA GLU A 109 -48.46 -54.67 -1.27
C GLU A 109 -48.53 -54.29 -2.75
N PRO A 110 -49.71 -54.33 -3.38
CA PRO A 110 -49.89 -53.98 -4.80
C PRO A 110 -49.90 -52.45 -4.97
N LEU A 111 -48.80 -51.80 -4.57
CA LEU A 111 -48.63 -50.36 -4.70
C LEU A 111 -48.53 -49.98 -6.17
N GLU A 112 -49.25 -48.94 -6.56
CA GLU A 112 -49.16 -48.28 -7.87
C GLU A 112 -48.13 -47.15 -7.85
N HIS A 113 -47.92 -46.51 -6.70
CA HIS A 113 -46.96 -45.43 -6.53
C HIS A 113 -46.31 -45.47 -5.12
N PHE A 114 -45.07 -45.01 -5.05
CA PHE A 114 -44.31 -44.87 -3.81
C PHE A 114 -43.45 -43.61 -3.90
N VAL A 115 -43.95 -42.50 -3.37
CA VAL A 115 -43.34 -41.18 -3.54
C VAL A 115 -42.55 -40.83 -2.29
N LEU A 116 -41.24 -40.61 -2.46
CA LEU A 116 -40.31 -40.15 -1.43
C LEU A 116 -39.96 -38.69 -1.70
N PHE A 117 -40.11 -37.83 -0.70
CA PHE A 117 -39.70 -36.43 -0.81
C PHE A 117 -38.26 -36.27 -0.35
N ALA A 118 -37.39 -35.99 -1.30
CA ALA A 118 -35.99 -35.67 -1.07
C ALA A 118 -35.75 -34.20 -1.46
N SER A 119 -34.59 -33.67 -1.07
CA SER A 119 -34.10 -32.39 -1.56
C SER A 119 -32.59 -32.50 -1.56
N VAL A 120 -31.95 -32.46 -2.74
CA VAL A 120 -30.50 -32.36 -2.84
C VAL A 120 -30.13 -30.90 -2.57
N ALA A 121 -30.01 -30.54 -1.30
CA ALA A 121 -29.20 -29.37 -0.98
C ALA A 121 -27.75 -29.71 -1.38
N SER A 122 -27.05 -28.77 -2.01
CA SER A 122 -25.71 -28.97 -2.58
C SER A 122 -24.72 -29.59 -1.56
N LEU A 123 -23.59 -30.11 -2.04
CA LEU A 123 -22.43 -30.45 -1.21
C LEU A 123 -21.83 -29.22 -0.46
N LEU A 124 -22.44 -28.04 -0.59
CA LEU A 124 -22.02 -26.73 -0.08
C LEU A 124 -23.13 -26.11 0.80
N THR A 125 -23.69 -26.85 1.76
CA THR A 125 -24.57 -26.25 2.78
C THR A 125 -23.75 -25.58 3.89
N THR A 126 -24.37 -24.63 4.60
CA THR A 126 -23.88 -24.18 5.92
C THR A 126 -23.70 -25.40 6.84
N ALA A 127 -22.75 -25.34 7.78
CA ALA A 127 -22.37 -26.50 8.60
C ALA A 127 -23.56 -27.18 9.32
N GLY A 128 -24.65 -26.44 9.57
CA GLY A 128 -25.81 -26.90 10.33
C GLY A 128 -26.82 -27.82 9.63
N GLN A 129 -26.79 -27.94 8.30
CA GLN A 129 -27.83 -28.66 7.54
C GLN A 129 -27.41 -30.07 7.06
N THR A 130 -26.21 -30.51 7.46
CA THR A 130 -25.57 -31.74 6.98
C THR A 130 -26.42 -33.01 7.18
N ASN A 131 -27.19 -33.08 8.27
CA ASN A 131 -28.06 -34.22 8.62
C ASN A 131 -29.34 -34.30 7.76
N TYR A 132 -29.90 -33.16 7.39
CA TYR A 132 -31.06 -33.07 6.51
C TYR A 132 -30.69 -33.49 5.08
N ALA A 133 -29.52 -33.04 4.61
CA ALA A 133 -28.92 -33.43 3.33
C ALA A 133 -28.62 -34.94 3.28
N ALA A 134 -27.99 -35.50 4.32
CA ALA A 134 -27.72 -36.95 4.40
C ALA A 134 -29.01 -37.80 4.37
N GLY A 135 -30.07 -37.37 5.05
CA GLY A 135 -31.36 -38.05 5.02
C GLY A 135 -32.05 -38.00 3.65
N ASN A 136 -31.90 -36.90 2.90
CA ASN A 136 -32.44 -36.77 1.54
C ASN A 136 -31.69 -37.64 0.53
N ALA A 137 -30.36 -37.61 0.57
CA ALA A 137 -29.53 -38.46 -0.26
C ALA A 137 -29.87 -39.95 -0.07
N PHE A 138 -30.21 -40.36 1.17
CA PHE A 138 -30.70 -41.70 1.44
C PHE A 138 -32.04 -42.02 0.76
N LEU A 139 -33.01 -41.09 0.80
CA LEU A 139 -34.32 -41.26 0.16
C LEU A 139 -34.20 -41.41 -1.35
N ASP A 140 -33.33 -40.62 -1.98
CA ASP A 140 -33.03 -40.74 -3.41
C ASP A 140 -32.42 -42.09 -3.76
N ALA A 141 -31.42 -42.53 -2.99
CA ALA A 141 -30.80 -43.83 -3.16
C ALA A 141 -31.80 -44.99 -2.97
N LEU A 142 -32.71 -44.88 -2.00
CA LEU A 142 -33.76 -45.87 -1.77
C LEU A 142 -34.76 -45.93 -2.92
N ALA A 143 -35.20 -44.77 -3.45
CA ALA A 143 -36.10 -44.72 -4.60
C ALA A 143 -35.45 -45.37 -5.83
N HIS A 144 -34.18 -45.05 -6.09
CA HIS A 144 -33.42 -45.64 -7.18
C HIS A 144 -33.33 -47.17 -7.02
N ARG A 145 -33.01 -47.66 -5.82
CA ARG A 145 -32.95 -49.11 -5.53
C ARG A 145 -34.29 -49.81 -5.75
N ARG A 146 -35.41 -49.23 -5.30
CA ARG A 146 -36.75 -49.79 -5.50
C ARG A 146 -37.11 -49.88 -6.98
N ARG A 147 -36.86 -48.82 -7.76
CA ARG A 147 -37.05 -48.82 -9.22
C ARG A 147 -36.22 -49.88 -9.91
N ALA A 148 -34.95 -50.02 -9.53
CA ALA A 148 -34.06 -51.05 -10.07
C ALA A 148 -34.55 -52.49 -9.79
N ALA A 149 -35.33 -52.68 -8.71
CA ALA A 149 -35.99 -53.94 -8.39
C ALA A 149 -37.35 -54.14 -9.07
N GLY A 150 -37.75 -53.24 -9.97
CA GLY A 150 -39.05 -53.27 -10.67
C GLY A 150 -40.24 -52.84 -9.80
N LEU A 151 -39.99 -52.28 -8.62
CA LEU A 151 -41.02 -51.76 -7.72
C LEU A 151 -41.25 -50.27 -8.01
N PRO A 152 -42.48 -49.76 -7.85
CA PRO A 152 -42.74 -48.33 -8.01
C PRO A 152 -41.99 -47.57 -6.93
N ALA A 153 -41.26 -46.55 -7.34
CA ALA A 153 -40.71 -45.51 -6.49
C ALA A 153 -40.39 -44.25 -7.28
N LEU A 154 -40.78 -43.09 -6.78
CA LEU A 154 -40.44 -41.78 -7.30
C LEU A 154 -39.80 -40.99 -6.16
N ALA A 155 -38.60 -40.48 -6.35
CA ALA A 155 -38.05 -39.48 -5.45
C ALA A 155 -38.28 -38.12 -6.10
N LEU A 156 -38.84 -37.19 -5.33
CA LEU A 156 -39.09 -35.82 -5.73
C LEU A 156 -38.07 -34.93 -5.04
N ASP A 157 -37.24 -34.24 -5.82
CA ASP A 157 -36.18 -33.35 -5.36
C ASP A 157 -36.52 -31.90 -5.74
N TRP A 158 -36.96 -31.10 -4.77
CA TRP A 158 -37.60 -29.79 -5.02
C TRP A 158 -36.77 -28.57 -4.61
N GLY A 159 -35.89 -28.68 -3.60
CA GLY A 159 -35.21 -27.52 -3.02
C GLY A 159 -34.37 -26.71 -4.01
N PRO A 160 -33.54 -27.34 -4.85
CA PRO A 160 -32.73 -26.63 -5.84
C PRO A 160 -33.52 -25.85 -6.91
N TRP A 161 -34.72 -26.31 -7.27
CA TRP A 161 -35.61 -25.59 -8.18
C TRP A 161 -36.31 -24.43 -7.49
N ALA A 162 -36.78 -24.64 -6.25
CA ALA A 162 -37.52 -23.62 -5.51
C ALA A 162 -36.66 -22.43 -5.06
N THR A 163 -35.33 -22.59 -4.96
CA THR A 163 -34.40 -21.50 -4.63
C THR A 163 -33.83 -20.79 -5.87
N GLY A 164 -34.26 -21.14 -7.08
CA GLY A 164 -33.70 -20.61 -8.34
C GLY A 164 -32.29 -21.14 -8.68
N MET A 165 -31.64 -21.85 -7.77
CA MET A 165 -30.24 -22.30 -7.88
C MET A 165 -29.99 -23.20 -9.10
N ILE A 166 -30.97 -24.03 -9.51
CA ILE A 166 -30.84 -24.87 -10.71
C ILE A 166 -30.83 -24.06 -12.00
N GLU A 167 -31.62 -22.97 -12.04
CA GLU A 167 -31.67 -22.04 -13.17
C GLU A 167 -30.45 -21.10 -13.15
N GLU A 168 -30.07 -20.56 -11.98
CA GLU A 168 -28.90 -19.69 -11.81
C GLU A 168 -27.57 -20.39 -12.12
N LEU A 169 -27.45 -21.70 -11.84
CA LEU A 169 -26.25 -22.49 -12.13
C LEU A 169 -26.30 -23.22 -13.48
N GLY A 170 -27.37 -23.06 -14.27
CA GLY A 170 -27.52 -23.72 -15.58
C GLY A 170 -27.53 -25.24 -15.53
N LEU A 171 -28.02 -25.82 -14.42
CA LEU A 171 -28.00 -27.26 -14.16
C LEU A 171 -29.31 -27.96 -14.57
N GLU A 172 -30.24 -27.27 -15.26
CA GLU A 172 -31.55 -27.84 -15.59
C GLU A 172 -31.42 -29.09 -16.46
N ALA A 173 -30.55 -29.04 -17.48
CA ALA A 173 -30.30 -30.19 -18.35
C ALA A 173 -29.67 -31.36 -17.58
N HIS A 174 -28.78 -31.08 -16.62
CA HIS A 174 -28.16 -32.08 -15.76
C HIS A 174 -29.20 -32.80 -14.91
N TYR A 175 -30.09 -32.07 -14.24
CA TYR A 175 -31.11 -32.65 -13.36
C TYR A 175 -32.29 -33.28 -14.12
N LEU A 176 -32.65 -32.77 -15.31
CA LEU A 176 -33.70 -33.34 -16.16
C LEU A 176 -33.26 -34.62 -16.89
N HIS A 177 -31.97 -34.77 -17.21
CA HIS A 177 -31.47 -35.86 -18.08
C HIS A 177 -30.52 -36.84 -17.40
N SER A 178 -30.03 -36.57 -16.19
CA SER A 178 -29.21 -37.52 -15.43
C SER A 178 -30.06 -38.70 -14.95
N ARG A 179 -29.67 -39.91 -15.37
CA ARG A 179 -30.43 -41.13 -15.05
C ARG A 179 -30.29 -41.46 -13.56
N GLY A 180 -31.26 -41.03 -12.75
CA GLY A 180 -31.41 -41.53 -11.39
C GLY A 180 -32.17 -40.62 -10.43
N MET A 181 -32.14 -39.31 -10.64
CA MET A 181 -32.86 -38.30 -9.86
C MET A 181 -33.96 -37.71 -10.75
N SER A 182 -35.21 -37.76 -10.32
CA SER A 182 -36.34 -37.21 -11.08
C SER A 182 -36.78 -35.92 -10.41
N SER A 183 -35.98 -34.89 -10.62
CA SER A 183 -36.26 -33.56 -10.09
C SER A 183 -37.39 -32.97 -10.95
N LEU A 184 -38.58 -32.85 -10.35
CA LEU A 184 -39.74 -32.21 -10.98
C LEU A 184 -39.75 -30.76 -10.52
N SER A 185 -40.13 -29.84 -11.42
CA SER A 185 -40.43 -28.47 -10.99
C SER A 185 -41.49 -28.49 -9.87
N PRO A 186 -41.52 -27.49 -8.98
CA PRO A 186 -42.52 -27.41 -7.92
C PRO A 186 -43.96 -27.63 -8.43
N GLU A 187 -44.31 -27.05 -9.58
CA GLU A 187 -45.62 -27.18 -10.24
C GLU A 187 -45.89 -28.62 -10.71
N ALA A 188 -44.89 -29.27 -11.33
CA ALA A 188 -45.00 -30.64 -11.81
C ALA A 188 -45.07 -31.65 -10.65
N GLY A 189 -44.33 -31.39 -9.58
CA GLY A 189 -44.38 -32.15 -8.33
C GLY A 189 -45.72 -32.03 -7.63
N MET A 190 -46.29 -30.82 -7.54
CA MET A 190 -47.62 -30.58 -6.99
C MET A 190 -48.71 -31.21 -7.85
N SER A 191 -48.58 -31.16 -9.18
CA SER A 191 -49.47 -31.88 -10.09
C SER A 191 -49.44 -33.40 -9.85
N VAL A 192 -48.31 -33.97 -9.42
CA VAL A 192 -48.24 -35.38 -9.01
C VAL A 192 -48.95 -35.59 -7.68
N LEU A 193 -48.77 -34.72 -6.69
CA LEU A 193 -49.46 -34.80 -5.41
C LEU A 193 -50.99 -34.69 -5.56
N GLU A 194 -51.47 -33.72 -6.35
CA GLU A 194 -52.89 -33.49 -6.68
C GLU A 194 -53.52 -34.69 -7.39
N ARG A 195 -52.86 -35.19 -8.44
CA ARG A 195 -53.34 -36.35 -9.19
C ARG A 195 -53.38 -37.61 -8.35
N VAL A 196 -52.58 -37.70 -7.30
CA VAL A 196 -52.54 -38.87 -6.45
C VAL A 196 -53.52 -38.76 -5.28
N LEU A 197 -53.57 -37.64 -4.56
CA LEU A 197 -54.56 -37.42 -3.49
C LEU A 197 -56.01 -37.43 -4.00
N GLY A 198 -56.24 -37.02 -5.26
CA GLY A 198 -57.54 -37.08 -5.92
C GLY A 198 -57.95 -38.45 -6.49
N GLN A 199 -57.13 -39.50 -6.32
CA GLN A 199 -57.50 -40.87 -6.68
C GLN A 199 -58.38 -41.48 -5.58
N ASP A 200 -59.51 -42.09 -5.96
CA ASP A 200 -60.40 -42.81 -5.04
C ASP A 200 -59.80 -44.19 -4.63
N LEU A 201 -58.54 -44.17 -4.18
CA LEU A 201 -57.72 -45.33 -3.83
C LEU A 201 -57.17 -45.16 -2.40
N ALA A 202 -57.04 -46.26 -1.67
CA ALA A 202 -56.48 -46.24 -0.32
C ALA A 202 -54.96 -46.01 -0.34
N GLN A 203 -54.51 -44.92 0.27
CA GLN A 203 -53.11 -44.49 0.26
C GLN A 203 -52.60 -44.23 1.67
N LEU A 204 -51.31 -44.45 1.88
CA LEU A 204 -50.63 -44.12 3.14
C LEU A 204 -49.83 -42.83 2.98
N VAL A 205 -50.29 -41.76 3.63
CA VAL A 205 -49.57 -40.47 3.68
C VAL A 205 -48.84 -40.34 5.01
N VAL A 206 -47.53 -40.16 4.93
CA VAL A 206 -46.63 -39.97 6.07
C VAL A 206 -46.14 -38.53 6.04
N ALA A 207 -46.66 -37.68 6.92
CA ALA A 207 -46.24 -36.30 7.06
C ALA A 207 -45.74 -36.01 8.49
N THR A 208 -44.58 -35.38 8.59
CA THR A 208 -44.08 -34.75 9.82
C THR A 208 -44.23 -33.25 9.60
N VAL A 209 -45.00 -32.56 10.45
CA VAL A 209 -45.50 -31.18 10.22
C VAL A 209 -44.47 -30.32 9.49
N VAL A 210 -44.75 -30.08 8.20
CA VAL A 210 -44.07 -29.11 7.34
C VAL A 210 -44.71 -27.76 7.64
N ASP A 211 -43.92 -26.71 7.86
CA ASP A 211 -44.47 -25.36 7.93
C ASP A 211 -44.94 -24.98 6.52
N TRP A 212 -46.25 -25.07 6.30
CA TRP A 212 -46.82 -24.80 4.99
C TRP A 212 -46.64 -23.33 4.61
N ARG A 213 -46.44 -22.39 5.56
CA ARG A 213 -46.18 -20.98 5.20
C ARG A 213 -44.82 -20.81 4.53
N THR A 214 -43.78 -21.45 5.07
CA THR A 214 -42.45 -21.50 4.41
C THR A 214 -42.54 -22.19 3.06
N PHE A 215 -43.35 -23.24 2.95
CA PHE A 215 -43.59 -23.95 1.70
C PHE A 215 -44.35 -23.11 0.65
N LEU A 216 -45.27 -22.23 1.08
CA LEU A 216 -46.09 -21.39 0.21
C LEU A 216 -45.38 -20.10 -0.25
N ALA A 217 -44.44 -19.59 0.54
CA ALA A 217 -43.66 -18.39 0.21
C ALA A 217 -42.70 -18.59 -0.98
N TRP A 218 -42.50 -19.84 -1.41
CA TRP A 218 -41.65 -20.22 -2.55
C TRP A 218 -42.40 -20.23 -3.90
N TYR A 219 -43.63 -19.70 -3.94
CA TYR A 219 -44.43 -19.60 -5.17
C TYR A 219 -44.82 -18.14 -5.43
N ASP A 220 -44.50 -17.63 -6.63
CA ASP A 220 -45.01 -16.33 -7.08
C ASP A 220 -46.53 -16.34 -7.31
N THR A 221 -47.10 -17.51 -7.66
CA THR A 221 -48.55 -17.72 -7.72
C THR A 221 -48.84 -19.18 -7.38
N PRO A 222 -49.42 -19.49 -6.20
CA PRO A 222 -49.68 -20.87 -5.82
C PRO A 222 -50.69 -21.53 -6.79
N PRO A 223 -50.59 -22.85 -7.07
CA PRO A 223 -51.58 -23.59 -7.85
C PRO A 223 -53.00 -23.46 -7.26
N ALA A 224 -54.06 -23.68 -8.05
CA ALA A 224 -55.44 -23.47 -7.61
C ALA A 224 -55.82 -24.26 -6.33
N LEU A 225 -55.29 -25.48 -6.17
CA LEU A 225 -55.45 -26.32 -4.98
C LEU A 225 -54.80 -25.72 -3.72
N VAL A 226 -53.84 -24.82 -3.92
CA VAL A 226 -52.98 -24.19 -2.92
C VAL A 226 -53.41 -22.73 -2.67
N GLN A 227 -54.07 -22.08 -3.64
CA GLN A 227 -54.68 -20.76 -3.48
C GLN A 227 -55.79 -20.74 -2.44
N ASP A 228 -56.64 -21.77 -2.38
CA ASP A 228 -57.68 -21.88 -1.34
C ASP A 228 -57.06 -22.09 0.06
N LEU A 229 -55.90 -22.74 0.14
CA LEU A 229 -55.10 -22.89 1.36
C LEU A 229 -54.45 -21.56 1.77
N ALA A 230 -53.89 -20.82 0.82
CA ALA A 230 -53.31 -19.49 1.02
C ALA A 230 -54.35 -18.44 1.44
N ALA A 231 -55.58 -18.51 0.88
CA ALA A 231 -56.67 -17.61 1.21
C ALA A 231 -57.15 -17.73 2.67
N SER A 232 -57.05 -18.93 3.27
CA SER A 232 -57.43 -19.15 4.68
C SER A 232 -56.28 -18.90 5.68
N ALA A 233 -55.03 -18.83 5.22
CA ALA A 233 -53.86 -18.43 6.01
C ALA A 233 -53.53 -16.93 5.89
N GLY A 234 -54.06 -16.26 4.86
CA GLY A 234 -53.88 -14.85 4.54
C GLY A 234 -54.83 -13.90 5.25
N ASP A 235 -55.67 -14.36 6.17
CA ASP A 235 -56.71 -13.52 6.79
C ASP A 235 -56.18 -12.56 7.88
N GLN A 236 -54.88 -12.23 7.88
CA GLN A 236 -54.32 -11.14 8.71
C GLN A 236 -53.13 -10.35 8.12
N ALA A 237 -52.73 -10.48 6.86
CA ALA A 237 -51.51 -9.77 6.41
C ALA A 237 -51.46 -9.29 4.95
N ALA A 238 -52.60 -9.08 4.28
CA ALA A 238 -52.61 -8.43 2.98
C ALA A 238 -53.90 -7.62 2.78
N ASP A 239 -54.04 -6.56 3.56
CA ASP A 239 -54.84 -5.38 3.19
C ASP A 239 -54.30 -4.20 4.01
N ASP A 240 -53.09 -3.75 3.65
CA ASP A 240 -52.63 -2.36 3.77
C ASP A 240 -51.21 -2.23 3.17
N GLU A 241 -51.07 -2.40 1.85
CA GLU A 241 -50.13 -1.53 1.13
C GLU A 241 -50.87 -0.23 0.79
N GLY A 242 -51.20 0.49 1.86
CA GLY A 242 -51.35 1.93 1.78
C GLY A 242 -49.98 2.52 1.44
N ASP A 243 -49.98 3.47 0.51
CA ASP A 243 -48.88 4.42 0.30
C ASP A 243 -48.19 4.72 1.64
N LEU A 244 -46.92 4.32 1.80
CA LEU A 244 -46.16 4.50 3.04
C LEU A 244 -46.25 5.95 3.52
N LEU A 245 -46.25 6.91 2.58
CA LEU A 245 -46.41 8.33 2.88
C LEU A 245 -47.82 8.66 3.38
N ALA A 246 -48.87 8.01 2.87
CA ALA A 246 -50.23 8.14 3.37
C ALA A 246 -50.40 7.54 4.77
N ALA A 247 -49.84 6.34 5.01
CA ALA A 247 -49.84 5.69 6.31
C ALA A 247 -49.02 6.49 7.34
N PHE A 248 -47.85 6.99 6.95
CA PHE A 248 -47.00 7.85 7.78
C PHE A 248 -47.69 9.19 8.10
N ARG A 249 -48.39 9.81 7.15
CA ARG A 249 -49.18 11.04 7.39
C ARG A 249 -50.34 10.80 8.35
N ALA A 250 -51.00 9.65 8.27
CA ALA A 250 -52.17 9.30 9.09
C ALA A 250 -51.82 8.83 10.53
N ALA A 251 -50.62 8.28 10.74
CA ALA A 251 -50.16 7.72 12.01
C ALA A 251 -49.71 8.77 13.05
N GLY A 252 -49.80 8.44 14.35
CA GLY A 252 -49.25 9.25 15.44
C GLY A 252 -47.71 9.16 15.56
N PRO A 253 -47.04 10.00 16.39
CA PRO A 253 -45.57 10.06 16.45
C PRO A 253 -44.87 8.73 16.76
N GLU A 254 -45.39 7.94 17.70
CA GLU A 254 -44.81 6.62 18.05
C GLU A 254 -45.09 5.56 16.96
N GLU A 255 -46.27 5.60 16.35
CA GLU A 255 -46.66 4.69 15.25
C GLU A 255 -45.85 4.96 13.98
N ARG A 256 -45.54 6.23 13.67
CA ARG A 256 -44.66 6.61 12.55
C ARG A 256 -43.23 6.08 12.71
N ARG A 257 -42.70 6.08 13.93
CA ARG A 257 -41.37 5.54 14.21
C ARG A 257 -41.37 4.01 14.05
N ALA A 258 -42.39 3.33 14.57
CA ALA A 258 -42.55 1.88 14.40
C ALA A 258 -42.66 1.48 12.92
N LEU A 259 -43.41 2.26 12.12
CA LEU A 259 -43.61 2.03 10.68
C LEU A 259 -42.28 2.13 9.90
N VAL A 260 -41.47 3.16 10.17
CA VAL A 260 -40.16 3.34 9.51
C VAL A 260 -39.17 2.26 9.96
N THR A 261 -39.14 1.92 11.25
CA THR A 261 -38.29 0.84 11.76
C THR A 261 -38.64 -0.49 11.10
N GLU A 262 -39.92 -0.87 11.05
CA GLU A 262 -40.35 -2.14 10.47
C GLU A 262 -40.02 -2.23 8.97
N ARG A 263 -40.23 -1.15 8.22
CA ARG A 263 -39.93 -1.10 6.78
C ARG A 263 -38.43 -1.11 6.52
N PHE A 264 -37.65 -0.36 7.29
CA PHE A 264 -36.20 -0.35 7.19
C PHE A 264 -35.58 -1.70 7.59
N THR A 265 -36.08 -2.37 8.64
CA THR A 265 -35.65 -3.73 9.01
C THR A 265 -35.91 -4.72 7.89
N ARG A 266 -37.06 -4.63 7.20
CA ARG A 266 -37.36 -5.49 6.04
C ARG A 266 -36.43 -5.22 4.85
N LEU A 267 -36.12 -3.96 4.56
CA LEU A 267 -35.15 -3.60 3.54
C LEU A 267 -33.76 -4.15 3.84
N VAL A 268 -33.32 -4.02 5.11
CA VAL A 268 -32.04 -4.58 5.58
C VAL A 268 -32.02 -6.08 5.44
N ALA A 269 -33.06 -6.77 5.90
CA ALA A 269 -33.23 -8.21 5.77
C ALA A 269 -33.17 -8.65 4.29
N ALA A 270 -33.84 -7.92 3.39
CA ALA A 270 -33.84 -8.22 1.97
C ALA A 270 -32.47 -8.03 1.29
N VAL A 271 -31.72 -6.98 1.65
CA VAL A 271 -30.38 -6.73 1.07
C VAL A 271 -29.33 -7.67 1.63
N LEU A 272 -29.37 -7.94 2.93
CA LEU A 272 -28.47 -8.87 3.61
C LEU A 272 -28.87 -10.34 3.41
N ARG A 273 -30.00 -10.58 2.73
CA ARG A 273 -30.55 -11.93 2.48
C ARG A 273 -30.73 -12.72 3.79
N ALA A 274 -31.14 -12.03 4.85
CA ALA A 274 -31.37 -12.56 6.19
C ALA A 274 -32.86 -12.45 6.55
N ALA A 275 -33.34 -13.22 7.53
CA ALA A 275 -34.73 -13.09 7.99
C ALA A 275 -34.92 -11.82 8.83
N PRO A 276 -36.06 -11.10 8.75
CA PRO A 276 -36.31 -9.91 9.57
C PRO A 276 -36.16 -10.15 11.08
N GLU A 277 -36.41 -11.37 11.55
CA GLU A 277 -36.28 -11.79 12.96
C GLU A 277 -34.82 -12.01 13.40
N GLU A 278 -33.89 -12.15 12.46
CA GLU A 278 -32.45 -12.30 12.70
C GLU A 278 -31.74 -10.94 12.76
N ILE A 279 -32.41 -9.87 12.33
CA ILE A 279 -31.87 -8.52 12.42
C ILE A 279 -32.08 -8.01 13.85
N ASP A 280 -31.02 -8.07 14.66
CA ASP A 280 -31.02 -7.46 16.00
C ASP A 280 -31.14 -5.93 15.87
N PRO A 281 -32.23 -5.31 16.39
CA PRO A 281 -32.38 -3.85 16.35
C PRO A 281 -31.28 -3.10 17.11
N ALA A 282 -30.64 -3.75 18.09
CA ALA A 282 -29.53 -3.20 18.86
C ALA A 282 -28.15 -3.53 18.24
N GLY A 283 -28.11 -4.42 17.24
CA GLY A 283 -26.90 -4.81 16.53
C GLY A 283 -26.62 -3.90 15.33
N GLY A 284 -25.33 -3.78 14.98
CA GLY A 284 -24.91 -3.13 13.75
C GLY A 284 -24.85 -4.10 12.57
N LEU A 285 -24.93 -3.56 11.36
CA LEU A 285 -25.09 -4.35 10.13
C LEU A 285 -23.81 -5.04 9.65
N GLY A 286 -22.63 -4.63 10.16
CA GLY A 286 -21.35 -5.21 9.75
C GLY A 286 -21.19 -6.68 10.16
N ALA A 287 -21.75 -7.08 11.30
CA ALA A 287 -21.72 -8.48 11.77
C ALA A 287 -22.55 -9.43 10.89
N LEU A 288 -23.43 -8.88 10.05
CA LEU A 288 -24.29 -9.61 9.11
C LEU A 288 -23.72 -9.60 7.68
N GLY A 289 -22.47 -9.16 7.50
CA GLY A 289 -21.77 -9.18 6.21
C GLY A 289 -22.05 -7.98 5.30
N LEU A 290 -22.53 -6.85 5.83
CA LEU A 290 -22.74 -5.64 5.04
C LEU A 290 -21.38 -5.06 4.55
N ASP A 291 -21.10 -5.19 3.25
CA ASP A 291 -19.97 -4.53 2.60
C ASP A 291 -20.35 -3.19 1.93
N SER A 292 -19.41 -2.54 1.25
CA SER A 292 -19.67 -1.23 0.60
C SER A 292 -20.65 -1.31 -0.56
N LEU A 293 -20.74 -2.45 -1.26
CA LEU A 293 -21.65 -2.65 -2.38
C LEU A 293 -23.08 -2.90 -1.88
N LEU A 294 -23.24 -3.76 -0.87
CA LEU A 294 -24.50 -3.99 -0.19
C LEU A 294 -24.99 -2.75 0.58
N ALA A 295 -24.08 -1.96 1.16
CA ALA A 295 -24.45 -0.69 1.79
C ALA A 295 -24.99 0.31 0.76
N MET A 296 -24.39 0.38 -0.44
CA MET A 296 -24.91 1.21 -1.53
C MET A 296 -26.24 0.70 -2.06
N GLU A 297 -26.42 -0.62 -2.19
CA GLU A 297 -27.71 -1.23 -2.56
C GLU A 297 -28.80 -0.92 -1.53
N LEU A 298 -28.51 -1.10 -0.24
CA LEU A 298 -29.41 -0.79 0.86
C LEU A 298 -29.77 0.69 0.90
N ARG A 299 -28.81 1.58 0.66
CA ARG A 299 -29.07 3.02 0.56
C ARG A 299 -29.98 3.33 -0.62
N ALA A 300 -29.73 2.75 -1.80
CA ALA A 300 -30.56 2.95 -2.98
C ALA A 300 -32.00 2.44 -2.77
N ARG A 301 -32.17 1.24 -2.20
CA ARG A 301 -33.50 0.69 -1.90
C ARG A 301 -34.24 1.48 -0.82
N SER A 302 -33.52 1.93 0.22
CA SER A 302 -34.09 2.82 1.25
C SER A 302 -34.58 4.13 0.63
N GLN A 303 -33.78 4.73 -0.25
CA GLN A 303 -34.16 5.94 -0.97
C GLN A 303 -35.39 5.72 -1.86
N ALA A 304 -35.52 4.55 -2.49
CA ALA A 304 -36.65 4.22 -3.35
C ALA A 304 -37.95 3.96 -2.57
N GLU A 305 -37.91 3.17 -1.49
CA GLU A 305 -39.10 2.75 -0.74
C GLU A 305 -39.52 3.76 0.35
N LEU A 306 -38.55 4.35 1.07
CA LEU A 306 -38.80 5.31 2.15
C LEU A 306 -38.72 6.77 1.67
N GLY A 307 -38.03 7.02 0.55
CA GLY A 307 -37.73 8.36 0.04
C GLY A 307 -36.62 9.11 0.81
N VAL A 308 -36.09 8.50 1.86
CA VAL A 308 -34.89 8.93 2.59
C VAL A 308 -34.00 7.71 2.75
N ALA A 309 -32.69 7.92 2.86
CA ALA A 309 -31.74 6.83 2.98
C ALA A 309 -30.65 7.18 3.98
N PRO A 310 -30.18 6.20 4.76
CA PRO A 310 -29.17 6.48 5.77
C PRO A 310 -27.85 6.85 5.06
N PRO A 311 -27.03 7.72 5.67
CA PRO A 311 -25.67 7.95 5.20
C PRO A 311 -24.92 6.63 5.08
N VAL A 312 -24.07 6.49 4.06
CA VAL A 312 -23.29 5.24 3.85
C VAL A 312 -22.39 4.99 5.06
N VAL A 313 -21.91 6.07 5.67
CA VAL A 313 -21.17 6.08 6.92
C VAL A 313 -21.93 5.41 8.04
N ALA A 314 -23.21 5.70 8.19
CA ALA A 314 -24.01 5.13 9.25
C ALA A 314 -24.25 3.62 9.03
N LEU A 315 -24.37 3.20 7.77
CA LEU A 315 -24.47 1.78 7.40
C LEU A 315 -23.18 1.00 7.70
N LEU A 316 -22.02 1.57 7.36
CA LEU A 316 -20.71 0.91 7.48
C LEU A 316 -20.04 1.10 8.86
N SER A 317 -20.49 2.05 9.68
CA SER A 317 -19.93 2.32 11.03
C SER A 317 -20.50 1.41 12.12
N ASN A 318 -21.09 0.27 11.76
CA ASN A 318 -21.75 -0.66 12.68
C ASN A 318 -22.79 0.03 13.60
N THR A 319 -23.47 1.07 13.09
CA THR A 319 -24.50 1.81 13.85
C THR A 319 -25.69 0.87 14.09
N PRO A 320 -26.25 0.82 15.32
CA PRO A 320 -27.41 -0.01 15.60
C PRO A 320 -28.57 0.30 14.64
N LEU A 321 -29.22 -0.74 14.13
CA LEU A 321 -30.37 -0.60 13.22
C LEU A 321 -31.45 0.33 13.79
N ALA A 322 -31.73 0.24 15.10
CA ALA A 322 -32.72 1.10 15.76
C ALA A 322 -32.35 2.60 15.72
N GLU A 323 -31.05 2.92 15.73
CA GLU A 323 -30.57 4.29 15.60
C GLU A 323 -30.69 4.78 14.15
N LEU A 324 -30.34 3.93 13.18
CA LEU A 324 -30.53 4.20 11.74
C LEU A 324 -32.00 4.45 11.40
N ALA A 325 -32.90 3.60 11.90
CA ALA A 325 -34.34 3.75 11.74
C ALA A 325 -34.87 5.03 12.38
N THR A 326 -34.31 5.44 13.52
CA THR A 326 -34.67 6.69 14.19
C THR A 326 -34.28 7.90 13.34
N ARG A 327 -33.06 7.91 12.77
CA ARG A 327 -32.60 8.98 11.87
C ARG A 327 -33.45 9.06 10.60
N LEU A 328 -33.73 7.92 9.98
CA LEU A 328 -34.62 7.84 8.81
C LEU A 328 -36.02 8.39 9.11
N HIS A 329 -36.54 8.12 10.30
CA HIS A 329 -37.82 8.65 10.73
C HIS A 329 -37.78 10.18 10.89
N GLU A 330 -36.71 10.73 11.46
CA GLU A 330 -36.51 12.18 11.62
C GLU A 330 -36.38 12.88 10.25
N GLU A 331 -35.54 12.36 9.37
CA GLU A 331 -35.35 12.89 8.00
C GLU A 331 -36.63 12.82 7.17
N LEU A 332 -37.36 11.70 7.21
CA LEU A 332 -38.64 11.56 6.51
C LEU A 332 -39.66 12.58 7.02
N THR A 333 -39.68 12.85 8.32
CA THR A 333 -40.56 13.84 8.95
C THR A 333 -40.21 15.26 8.50
N GLU A 334 -38.92 15.62 8.48
CA GLU A 334 -38.46 16.94 8.03
C GLU A 334 -38.69 17.16 6.54
N ARG A 335 -38.45 16.14 5.71
CA ARG A 335 -38.70 16.17 4.27
C ARG A 335 -40.17 16.37 3.96
N LEU A 336 -41.06 15.63 4.64
CA LEU A 336 -42.50 15.78 4.45
C LEU A 336 -43.01 17.15 4.87
N ALA A 337 -42.46 17.73 5.95
CA ALA A 337 -42.76 19.10 6.35
C ALA A 337 -42.29 20.13 5.31
N HIS A 338 -41.18 19.87 4.62
CA HIS A 338 -40.71 20.69 3.48
C HIS A 338 -41.56 20.51 2.22
N ASP A 339 -41.93 19.29 1.86
CA ASP A 339 -42.75 18.99 0.68
C ASP A 339 -44.17 19.57 0.78
N GLU A 340 -44.75 19.59 2.00
CA GLU A 340 -46.02 20.26 2.29
C GLU A 340 -45.92 21.80 2.14
N ALA A 341 -44.74 22.38 2.40
CA ALA A 341 -44.48 23.79 2.17
C ALA A 341 -44.13 24.12 0.70
N ALA A 342 -43.58 23.16 -0.05
CA ALA A 342 -43.10 23.33 -1.43
C ALA A 342 -44.08 22.86 -2.52
N GLY A 343 -45.19 22.20 -2.18
CA GLY A 343 -46.25 21.85 -3.13
C GLY A 343 -46.09 20.50 -3.86
N GLY A 344 -45.41 19.52 -3.26
CA GLY A 344 -45.59 18.10 -3.56
C GLY A 344 -45.38 17.62 -5.01
N ALA A 345 -44.25 17.94 -5.64
CA ALA A 345 -43.86 17.31 -6.91
C ALA A 345 -42.68 16.35 -6.68
N ALA A 346 -42.93 15.05 -6.75
CA ALA A 346 -41.87 14.04 -6.81
C ALA A 346 -41.07 14.26 -8.10
N THR A 347 -39.76 14.48 -7.98
CA THR A 347 -38.85 14.69 -9.11
C THR A 347 -38.70 13.41 -9.92
N THR A 348 -39.51 13.28 -10.96
CA THR A 348 -39.32 12.31 -12.05
C THR A 348 -38.07 12.70 -12.85
N VAL A 349 -37.24 11.72 -13.21
CA VAL A 349 -36.11 11.95 -14.12
C VAL A 349 -36.66 12.47 -15.44
N GLU A 350 -36.24 13.66 -15.82
CA GLU A 350 -36.65 14.31 -17.06
C GLU A 350 -35.85 13.69 -18.22
N LEU A 351 -36.52 12.87 -19.01
CA LEU A 351 -35.94 12.16 -20.15
C LEU A 351 -35.64 13.12 -21.30
N TRP A 352 -34.38 13.17 -21.76
CA TRP A 352 -33.98 13.96 -22.94
C TRP A 352 -34.03 13.10 -24.21
N ASP A 353 -34.39 13.71 -25.34
CA ASP A 353 -34.38 13.03 -26.66
C ASP A 353 -32.96 12.95 -27.24
N ASP A 354 -32.68 11.93 -28.05
CA ASP A 354 -31.34 11.66 -28.60
C ASP A 354 -30.93 12.63 -29.73
N ASP A 355 -31.84 13.50 -30.18
CA ASP A 355 -31.64 14.43 -31.28
C ASP A 355 -31.02 15.75 -30.77
N GLY A 356 -29.69 15.85 -30.79
CA GLY A 356 -29.01 17.11 -30.47
C GLY A 356 -27.51 17.02 -30.22
N ASP A 357 -26.91 18.19 -30.00
CA ASP A 357 -25.55 18.31 -29.47
C ASP A 357 -25.66 18.65 -27.97
N PHE A 358 -25.12 17.78 -27.12
CA PHE A 358 -25.18 17.92 -25.66
C PHE A 358 -23.83 18.35 -25.09
N PRO A 359 -23.77 19.09 -23.98
CA PRO A 359 -22.51 19.34 -23.30
C PRO A 359 -21.94 18.04 -22.71
N LEU A 360 -20.62 17.98 -22.50
CA LEU A 360 -19.99 16.88 -21.77
C LEU A 360 -20.31 16.99 -20.28
N THR A 361 -20.37 15.84 -19.59
CA THR A 361 -20.31 15.81 -18.11
C THR A 361 -18.96 16.35 -17.64
N GLN A 362 -18.84 16.75 -16.37
CA GLN A 362 -17.56 17.31 -15.87
C GLN A 362 -16.40 16.31 -16.04
N ASN A 363 -16.65 15.03 -15.75
CA ASN A 363 -15.62 13.99 -15.85
C ASN A 363 -15.27 13.68 -17.33
N GLN A 364 -16.24 13.73 -18.25
CA GLN A 364 -15.95 13.62 -19.68
C GLN A 364 -15.09 14.80 -20.19
N LYS A 365 -15.27 16.03 -19.68
CA LYS A 365 -14.41 17.17 -20.05
C LYS A 365 -12.96 16.96 -19.64
N ALA A 366 -12.70 16.36 -18.48
CA ALA A 366 -11.34 16.04 -18.05
C ALA A 366 -10.68 15.00 -18.96
N LEU A 367 -11.38 13.91 -19.30
CA LEU A 367 -10.86 12.90 -20.23
C LEU A 367 -10.64 13.48 -21.64
N TRP A 368 -11.53 14.36 -22.10
CA TRP A 368 -11.33 15.12 -23.34
C TRP A 368 -10.05 15.95 -23.27
N PHE A 369 -9.86 16.75 -22.20
CA PHE A 369 -8.68 17.58 -22.01
C PHE A 369 -7.38 16.76 -21.98
N LEU A 370 -7.34 15.67 -21.22
CA LEU A 370 -6.17 14.77 -21.15
C LEU A 370 -5.83 14.18 -22.52
N LYS A 371 -6.85 13.81 -23.30
CA LYS A 371 -6.64 13.32 -24.67
C LYS A 371 -6.11 14.39 -25.62
N GLN A 372 -6.51 15.65 -25.46
CA GLN A 372 -5.95 16.77 -26.23
C GLN A 372 -4.49 17.08 -25.84
N LEU A 373 -4.11 16.86 -24.58
CA LEU A 373 -2.71 16.98 -24.12
C LEU A 373 -1.80 15.86 -24.66
N ASN A 374 -2.33 14.65 -24.79
CA ASN A 374 -1.62 13.49 -25.32
C ASN A 374 -2.43 12.74 -26.40
N PRO A 375 -2.47 13.27 -27.65
CA PRO A 375 -3.31 12.71 -28.72
C PRO A 375 -2.98 11.26 -29.08
N ASP A 376 -1.71 10.84 -28.95
CA ASP A 376 -1.27 9.46 -29.23
C ASP A 376 -1.35 8.55 -27.99
N GLY A 377 -1.78 9.07 -26.84
CA GLY A 377 -1.92 8.31 -25.60
C GLY A 377 -3.02 7.23 -25.67
N HIS A 378 -2.72 6.08 -25.07
CA HIS A 378 -3.61 4.91 -24.97
C HIS A 378 -3.98 4.56 -23.52
N ALA A 379 -3.56 5.37 -22.54
CA ALA A 379 -3.78 5.12 -21.11
C ALA A 379 -5.25 5.08 -20.68
N TYR A 380 -6.14 5.66 -21.50
CA TYR A 380 -7.58 5.67 -21.33
C TYR A 380 -8.30 4.75 -22.33
N ASN A 381 -7.58 3.84 -22.98
CA ASN A 381 -8.20 2.69 -23.60
C ASN A 381 -8.46 1.68 -22.49
N ILE A 382 -9.71 1.30 -22.29
CA ILE A 382 -10.13 0.30 -21.31
C ILE A 382 -10.79 -0.88 -22.02
N GLY A 383 -10.85 -2.04 -21.37
CA GLY A 383 -11.45 -3.24 -21.94
C GLY A 383 -10.79 -4.49 -21.41
N GLY A 384 -10.48 -5.43 -22.30
CA GLY A 384 -9.65 -6.58 -21.98
C GLY A 384 -9.78 -7.70 -22.99
N ALA A 385 -9.09 -8.81 -22.70
CA ALA A 385 -9.15 -10.02 -23.51
C ALA A 385 -9.45 -11.26 -22.67
N VAL A 386 -10.24 -12.16 -23.26
CA VAL A 386 -10.57 -13.46 -22.67
C VAL A 386 -10.29 -14.56 -23.68
N GLU A 387 -9.74 -15.68 -23.23
CA GLU A 387 -9.70 -16.91 -23.99
C GLU A 387 -11.00 -17.70 -23.77
N VAL A 388 -11.54 -18.23 -24.86
CA VAL A 388 -12.77 -19.03 -24.87
C VAL A 388 -12.50 -20.34 -25.60
N ARG A 389 -12.89 -21.44 -24.96
CA ARG A 389 -12.78 -22.80 -25.51
C ARG A 389 -14.11 -23.27 -26.08
N ALA A 390 -14.51 -22.69 -27.21
CA ALA A 390 -15.71 -23.06 -27.94
C ALA A 390 -15.56 -22.79 -29.45
N GLU A 391 -16.38 -23.43 -30.26
CA GLU A 391 -16.55 -23.04 -31.67
C GLU A 391 -17.35 -21.73 -31.73
N LEU A 392 -16.74 -20.66 -32.25
CA LEU A 392 -17.38 -19.37 -32.47
C LEU A 392 -17.58 -19.11 -33.96
N ASP A 393 -18.73 -18.53 -34.32
CA ASP A 393 -18.99 -17.96 -35.63
C ASP A 393 -18.69 -16.44 -35.57
N PRO A 394 -17.62 -15.96 -36.23
CA PRO A 394 -17.25 -14.55 -36.21
C PRO A 394 -18.34 -13.62 -36.72
N GLU A 395 -19.08 -14.00 -37.76
CA GLU A 395 -20.10 -13.13 -38.36
C GLU A 395 -21.32 -12.99 -37.45
N LEU A 396 -21.69 -14.09 -36.78
CA LEU A 396 -22.74 -14.09 -35.77
C LEU A 396 -22.33 -13.27 -34.54
N MET A 397 -21.07 -13.39 -34.10
CA MET A 397 -20.52 -12.59 -33.01
C MET A 397 -20.52 -11.10 -33.36
N PHE A 398 -20.12 -10.73 -34.57
CA PHE A 398 -20.20 -9.34 -35.05
C PHE A 398 -21.63 -8.84 -35.16
N ALA A 399 -22.60 -9.70 -35.51
CA ALA A 399 -24.02 -9.34 -35.48
C ALA A 399 -24.52 -9.07 -34.06
N ALA A 400 -24.09 -9.87 -33.07
CA ALA A 400 -24.40 -9.66 -31.67
C ALA A 400 -23.81 -8.34 -31.15
N VAL A 401 -22.55 -8.05 -31.46
CA VAL A 401 -21.90 -6.77 -31.09
C VAL A 401 -22.63 -5.58 -31.71
N ARG A 402 -23.02 -5.63 -32.99
CA ARG A 402 -23.81 -4.56 -33.63
C ARG A 402 -25.17 -4.34 -32.95
N ARG A 403 -25.83 -5.39 -32.46
CA ARG A 403 -27.07 -5.27 -31.67
C ARG A 403 -26.84 -4.54 -30.35
N LEU A 404 -25.75 -4.84 -29.64
CA LEU A 404 -25.40 -4.13 -28.41
C LEU A 404 -25.03 -2.66 -28.64
N VAL A 405 -24.24 -2.38 -29.68
CA VAL A 405 -23.91 -0.99 -30.06
C VAL A 405 -25.18 -0.20 -30.43
N ALA A 406 -26.18 -0.84 -31.05
CA ALA A 406 -27.46 -0.20 -31.31
C ALA A 406 -28.27 0.04 -30.02
N ARG A 407 -28.26 -0.92 -29.09
CA ARG A 407 -28.95 -0.87 -27.79
C ARG A 407 -28.41 0.23 -26.86
N HIS A 408 -27.11 0.46 -26.86
CA HIS A 408 -26.44 1.41 -25.95
C HIS A 408 -26.01 2.69 -26.67
N PRO A 409 -26.71 3.83 -26.49
CA PRO A 409 -26.40 5.08 -27.18
C PRO A 409 -24.97 5.57 -26.98
N ALA A 410 -24.38 5.38 -25.80
CA ALA A 410 -23.02 5.81 -25.47
C ALA A 410 -21.94 5.24 -26.40
N LEU A 411 -22.11 4.00 -26.89
CA LEU A 411 -21.19 3.36 -27.84
C LEU A 411 -21.25 3.98 -29.25
N ARG A 412 -22.26 4.80 -29.55
CA ARG A 412 -22.45 5.51 -30.82
C ARG A 412 -22.26 7.02 -30.67
N THR A 413 -21.70 7.47 -29.55
CA THR A 413 -21.48 8.89 -29.27
C THR A 413 -20.15 9.37 -29.84
N GLY A 414 -20.21 10.41 -30.67
CA GLY A 414 -19.04 11.18 -31.12
C GLY A 414 -18.85 12.46 -30.30
N PHE A 415 -17.63 12.95 -30.21
CA PHE A 415 -17.29 14.21 -29.52
C PHE A 415 -16.75 15.22 -30.51
N HIS A 416 -17.16 16.47 -30.41
CA HIS A 416 -16.82 17.51 -31.40
C HIS A 416 -16.59 18.87 -30.74
N LEU A 417 -15.82 19.73 -31.40
CA LEU A 417 -15.74 21.14 -31.04
C LEU A 417 -16.82 21.95 -31.77
N ARG A 418 -17.69 22.61 -31.00
CA ARG A 418 -18.67 23.57 -31.50
C ARG A 418 -18.50 24.91 -30.80
N GLU A 419 -18.22 25.96 -31.58
CA GLU A 419 -17.96 27.32 -31.05
C GLU A 419 -16.87 27.36 -29.95
N GLY A 420 -15.85 26.50 -30.07
CA GLY A 420 -14.75 26.40 -29.10
C GLY A 420 -15.08 25.62 -27.83
N ARG A 421 -16.23 24.92 -27.76
CA ARG A 421 -16.62 24.05 -26.65
C ARG A 421 -16.80 22.61 -27.13
N ALA A 422 -16.32 21.66 -26.33
CA ALA A 422 -16.56 20.25 -26.59
C ALA A 422 -18.05 19.91 -26.35
N VAL A 423 -18.65 19.19 -27.29
CA VAL A 423 -20.02 18.67 -27.23
C VAL A 423 -20.04 17.19 -27.62
N GLN A 424 -21.02 16.45 -27.13
CA GLN A 424 -21.27 15.05 -27.45
C GLN A 424 -22.52 14.93 -28.33
N ARG A 425 -22.46 14.08 -29.36
CA ARG A 425 -23.56 13.81 -30.30
C ARG A 425 -23.79 12.30 -30.39
N ILE A 426 -25.03 11.89 -30.12
CA ILE A 426 -25.44 10.48 -30.21
C ILE A 426 -25.74 10.13 -31.67
N GLY A 427 -25.32 8.96 -32.11
CA GLY A 427 -25.71 8.43 -33.42
C GLY A 427 -25.00 9.10 -34.59
N ASP A 428 -23.72 9.45 -34.43
CA ASP A 428 -22.87 10.11 -35.45
C ASP A 428 -22.56 9.24 -36.70
N GLY A 429 -23.33 8.16 -36.92
CA GLY A 429 -23.22 7.29 -38.10
C GLY A 429 -21.96 6.44 -38.17
N ARG A 430 -21.22 6.30 -37.06
CA ARG A 430 -19.96 5.53 -37.00
C ARG A 430 -20.26 4.05 -36.75
N GLU A 431 -19.75 3.18 -37.64
CA GLU A 431 -19.81 1.73 -37.47
C GLU A 431 -18.73 1.26 -36.49
N PRO A 432 -18.98 0.26 -35.64
CA PRO A 432 -17.98 -0.28 -34.73
C PRO A 432 -16.80 -0.91 -35.48
N ASP A 433 -15.60 -0.80 -34.92
CA ASP A 433 -14.38 -1.38 -35.49
C ASP A 433 -14.30 -2.88 -35.15
N LEU A 434 -14.74 -3.74 -36.09
CA LEU A 434 -14.84 -5.19 -35.92
C LEU A 434 -13.85 -5.91 -36.85
N GLY A 435 -13.16 -6.93 -36.34
CA GLY A 435 -12.25 -7.74 -37.16
C GLY A 435 -11.84 -9.04 -36.48
N TRP A 436 -11.25 -9.95 -37.24
CA TRP A 436 -10.65 -11.16 -36.68
C TRP A 436 -9.35 -11.55 -37.38
N PHE A 437 -8.49 -12.27 -36.66
CA PHE A 437 -7.19 -12.72 -37.12
C PHE A 437 -7.10 -14.24 -37.00
N ASP A 438 -6.54 -14.90 -38.02
CA ASP A 438 -6.13 -16.30 -37.94
C ASP A 438 -4.71 -16.37 -37.37
N VAL A 439 -4.60 -16.88 -36.15
CA VAL A 439 -3.34 -17.00 -35.41
C VAL A 439 -3.02 -18.46 -35.08
N GLU A 440 -3.67 -19.39 -35.78
CA GLU A 440 -3.41 -20.82 -35.61
C GLU A 440 -1.93 -21.14 -35.91
N GLY A 441 -1.27 -21.80 -34.95
CA GLY A 441 0.14 -22.17 -35.07
C GLY A 441 1.16 -21.08 -34.73
N GLN A 442 0.73 -19.88 -34.31
CA GLN A 442 1.63 -18.86 -33.75
C GLN A 442 1.96 -19.16 -32.28
N GLU A 443 3.14 -18.70 -31.83
CA GLU A 443 3.51 -18.79 -30.41
C GLU A 443 2.67 -17.82 -29.57
N TRP A 444 2.39 -18.16 -28.31
CA TRP A 444 1.51 -17.37 -27.46
C TRP A 444 1.96 -15.91 -27.29
N GLU A 445 3.27 -15.67 -27.20
CA GLU A 445 3.78 -14.31 -27.03
C GLU A 445 3.59 -13.45 -28.29
N GLU A 446 3.67 -14.03 -29.49
CA GLU A 446 3.37 -13.30 -30.73
C GLU A 446 1.89 -12.91 -30.77
N ILE A 447 1.01 -13.83 -30.35
CA ILE A 447 -0.43 -13.56 -30.22
C ILE A 447 -0.68 -12.45 -29.19
N LYS A 448 -0.02 -12.53 -28.03
CA LYS A 448 -0.15 -11.54 -26.95
C LYS A 448 0.33 -10.16 -27.39
N GLU A 449 1.48 -10.07 -28.07
CA GLU A 449 1.98 -8.82 -28.67
C GLU A 449 0.97 -8.23 -29.67
N GLN A 450 0.34 -9.07 -30.50
CA GLN A 450 -0.68 -8.62 -31.44
C GLN A 450 -1.96 -8.14 -30.74
N ILE A 451 -2.41 -8.82 -29.68
CA ILE A 451 -3.54 -8.37 -28.85
C ILE A 451 -3.23 -6.99 -28.24
N ILE A 452 -2.04 -6.83 -27.66
CA ILE A 452 -1.60 -5.57 -27.06
C ILE A 452 -1.53 -4.45 -28.10
N HIS A 453 -1.03 -4.74 -29.30
CA HIS A 453 -0.99 -3.78 -30.41
C HIS A 453 -2.38 -3.28 -30.79
N GLU A 454 -3.34 -4.19 -30.97
CA GLU A 454 -4.73 -3.85 -31.31
C GLU A 454 -5.45 -3.11 -30.15
N TYR A 455 -5.16 -3.48 -28.90
CA TYR A 455 -5.74 -2.85 -27.71
C TYR A 455 -5.23 -1.41 -27.51
N ARG A 456 -3.92 -1.20 -27.69
CA ARG A 456 -3.25 0.11 -27.53
C ARG A 456 -3.38 1.02 -28.75
N ALA A 457 -3.95 0.55 -29.86
CA ALA A 457 -4.15 1.39 -31.03
C ALA A 457 -5.04 2.59 -30.68
N ARG A 458 -4.57 3.79 -31.06
CA ARG A 458 -5.13 5.08 -30.67
C ARG A 458 -6.59 5.25 -31.09
N TYR A 459 -7.35 6.02 -30.30
CA TYR A 459 -8.64 6.59 -30.69
C TYR A 459 -8.49 8.10 -30.92
N ASP A 460 -8.99 8.59 -32.04
CA ASP A 460 -9.31 10.00 -32.27
C ASP A 460 -10.77 10.24 -31.83
N LEU A 461 -10.98 11.00 -30.75
CA LEU A 461 -12.30 11.25 -30.19
C LEU A 461 -13.25 11.97 -31.18
N GLU A 462 -12.68 12.72 -32.12
CA GLU A 462 -13.44 13.51 -33.09
C GLU A 462 -13.85 12.73 -34.31
N HIS A 463 -13.13 11.65 -34.67
CA HIS A 463 -13.30 10.98 -35.96
C HIS A 463 -13.55 9.47 -35.87
N ASP A 464 -13.05 8.80 -34.83
CA ASP A 464 -13.09 7.33 -34.76
C ASP A 464 -14.36 6.79 -34.10
N ALA A 465 -14.71 5.54 -34.40
CA ALA A 465 -15.59 4.77 -33.52
C ALA A 465 -14.82 4.44 -32.24
N LEU A 466 -15.37 4.78 -31.08
CA LEU A 466 -14.66 4.67 -29.79
C LEU A 466 -14.70 3.26 -29.19
N PHE A 467 -15.05 2.26 -30.01
CA PHE A 467 -15.21 0.87 -29.63
C PHE A 467 -14.61 -0.03 -30.72
N ARG A 468 -13.74 -0.94 -30.28
CA ARG A 468 -13.04 -1.94 -31.09
C ARG A 468 -13.26 -3.33 -30.51
N PHE A 469 -13.49 -4.29 -31.40
CA PHE A 469 -13.66 -5.69 -31.03
C PHE A 469 -12.87 -6.57 -32.00
N ARG A 470 -12.05 -7.47 -31.45
CA ARG A 470 -11.22 -8.40 -32.22
C ARG A 470 -11.44 -9.83 -31.75
N LEU A 471 -11.43 -10.74 -32.71
CA LEU A 471 -11.38 -12.18 -32.46
C LEU A 471 -10.05 -12.72 -32.97
N PHE A 472 -9.38 -13.57 -32.20
CA PHE A 472 -8.15 -14.26 -32.63
C PHE A 472 -8.41 -15.76 -32.62
N ARG A 473 -8.41 -16.37 -33.80
CA ARG A 473 -8.64 -17.81 -33.94
C ARG A 473 -7.33 -18.56 -33.67
N ARG A 474 -7.28 -19.31 -32.57
CA ARG A 474 -6.12 -20.17 -32.22
C ARG A 474 -6.28 -21.61 -32.68
N GLY A 475 -7.52 -22.03 -32.91
CA GLY A 475 -7.89 -23.36 -33.38
C GLY A 475 -9.38 -23.43 -33.73
N PRO A 476 -9.93 -24.61 -34.03
CA PRO A 476 -11.36 -24.76 -34.33
C PRO A 476 -12.27 -24.40 -33.15
N ASP A 477 -11.87 -24.76 -31.93
CA ASP A 477 -12.61 -24.56 -30.67
C ASP A 477 -11.87 -23.65 -29.68
N ARG A 478 -10.93 -22.82 -30.16
CA ARG A 478 -10.12 -21.93 -29.32
C ARG A 478 -10.01 -20.55 -29.92
N TRP A 479 -10.52 -19.56 -29.19
CA TRP A 479 -10.59 -18.18 -29.62
C TRP A 479 -10.16 -17.26 -28.50
N VAL A 480 -9.54 -16.14 -28.84
CA VAL A 480 -9.39 -14.99 -27.94
C VAL A 480 -10.35 -13.90 -28.39
N ILE A 481 -11.12 -13.36 -27.46
CA ILE A 481 -12.02 -12.23 -27.66
C ILE A 481 -11.36 -11.02 -27.01
N MET A 482 -11.12 -9.96 -27.77
CA MET A 482 -10.62 -8.69 -27.25
C MET A 482 -11.64 -7.58 -27.48
N LYS A 483 -11.89 -6.80 -26.43
CA LYS A 483 -12.64 -5.54 -26.46
C LYS A 483 -11.70 -4.41 -26.05
N ALA A 484 -11.72 -3.32 -26.80
CA ALA A 484 -11.11 -2.06 -26.40
C ALA A 484 -12.13 -0.93 -26.62
N VAL A 485 -12.23 0.00 -25.70
CA VAL A 485 -13.14 1.16 -25.78
C VAL A 485 -12.47 2.36 -25.10
N HIS A 486 -12.71 3.57 -25.59
CA HIS A 486 -12.19 4.76 -24.90
C HIS A 486 -12.98 5.02 -23.60
N HIS A 487 -12.29 5.32 -22.50
CA HIS A 487 -12.86 5.49 -21.17
C HIS A 487 -13.91 6.62 -21.08
N ILE A 488 -13.92 7.54 -22.05
CA ILE A 488 -14.91 8.65 -22.11
C ILE A 488 -16.36 8.20 -22.37
N VAL A 489 -16.57 6.97 -22.87
CA VAL A 489 -17.91 6.39 -23.12
C VAL A 489 -18.19 5.09 -22.37
N SER A 490 -17.25 4.61 -21.56
CA SER A 490 -17.35 3.32 -20.87
C SER A 490 -16.59 3.38 -19.54
N ASP A 491 -16.97 2.51 -18.60
CA ASP A 491 -16.23 2.22 -17.38
C ASP A 491 -16.21 0.71 -17.09
N ALA A 492 -15.69 0.31 -15.91
CA ALA A 492 -15.61 -1.09 -15.49
C ALA A 492 -16.99 -1.75 -15.43
N VAL A 493 -17.97 -1.11 -14.79
CA VAL A 493 -19.36 -1.62 -14.71
C VAL A 493 -19.95 -1.81 -16.10
N SER A 494 -19.77 -0.83 -17.00
CA SER A 494 -20.22 -0.95 -18.40
C SER A 494 -19.55 -2.12 -19.13
N THR A 495 -18.31 -2.46 -18.78
CA THR A 495 -17.60 -3.59 -19.38
C THR A 495 -18.18 -4.93 -18.92
N PHE A 496 -18.52 -5.08 -17.64
CA PHE A 496 -19.19 -6.29 -17.16
C PHE A 496 -20.58 -6.46 -17.79
N THR A 497 -21.39 -5.40 -17.81
CA THR A 497 -22.71 -5.41 -18.47
C THR A 497 -22.59 -5.78 -19.96
N PHE A 498 -21.56 -5.30 -20.66
CA PHE A 498 -21.32 -5.65 -22.06
C PHE A 498 -21.12 -7.16 -22.26
N ILE A 499 -20.30 -7.79 -21.41
CA ILE A 499 -19.94 -9.20 -21.52
C ILE A 499 -21.18 -10.07 -21.28
N GLU A 500 -21.94 -9.78 -20.22
CA GLU A 500 -23.16 -10.51 -19.88
C GLU A 500 -24.21 -10.41 -21.01
N GLU A 501 -24.47 -9.21 -21.52
CA GLU A 501 -25.44 -9.03 -22.61
C GLU A 501 -24.94 -9.63 -23.94
N LEU A 502 -23.62 -9.64 -24.21
CA LEU A 502 -23.06 -10.17 -25.47
C LEU A 502 -23.32 -11.66 -25.62
N LEU A 503 -23.11 -12.44 -24.55
CA LEU A 503 -23.30 -13.88 -24.59
C LEU A 503 -24.78 -14.24 -24.79
N GLU A 504 -25.70 -13.56 -24.10
CA GLU A 504 -27.14 -13.77 -24.28
C GLU A 504 -27.59 -13.42 -25.71
N VAL A 505 -27.13 -12.31 -26.27
CA VAL A 505 -27.47 -11.92 -27.64
C VAL A 505 -26.88 -12.90 -28.65
N TYR A 506 -25.64 -13.35 -28.45
CA TYR A 506 -24.99 -14.31 -29.35
C TYR A 506 -25.74 -15.64 -29.38
N GLU A 507 -26.07 -16.22 -28.22
CA GLU A 507 -26.84 -17.47 -28.16
C GLU A 507 -28.25 -17.31 -28.74
N ALA A 508 -28.91 -16.18 -28.46
CA ALA A 508 -30.22 -15.90 -29.02
C ALA A 508 -30.20 -15.93 -30.56
N LEU A 509 -29.22 -15.25 -31.16
CA LEU A 509 -29.05 -15.21 -32.60
C LEU A 509 -28.69 -16.59 -33.18
N LYS A 510 -27.88 -17.38 -32.46
CA LYS A 510 -27.49 -18.75 -32.84
C LYS A 510 -28.68 -19.69 -32.90
N GLU A 511 -29.61 -19.56 -31.96
CA GLU A 511 -30.83 -20.37 -31.86
C GLU A 511 -32.00 -19.82 -32.70
N GLY A 512 -31.86 -18.61 -33.25
CA GLY A 512 -32.92 -17.94 -34.00
C GLY A 512 -34.06 -17.41 -33.11
N ARG A 513 -33.78 -17.14 -31.83
CA ARG A 513 -34.70 -16.51 -30.86
C ARG A 513 -34.37 -15.03 -30.69
N GLU A 514 -35.32 -14.26 -30.15
CA GLU A 514 -35.04 -12.88 -29.73
C GLU A 514 -34.31 -12.87 -28.38
N PRO A 515 -33.29 -12.00 -28.17
CA PRO A 515 -32.59 -11.89 -26.90
C PRO A 515 -33.51 -11.42 -25.76
N ALA A 516 -33.43 -12.05 -24.59
CA ALA A 516 -34.24 -11.72 -23.42
C ALA A 516 -33.52 -10.71 -22.50
N LEU A 517 -33.37 -9.47 -22.96
CA LEU A 517 -32.73 -8.41 -22.17
C LEU A 517 -33.77 -7.46 -21.54
N ALA A 518 -33.61 -7.17 -20.24
CA ALA A 518 -34.42 -6.17 -19.54
C ALA A 518 -34.32 -4.77 -20.21
N PRO A 519 -35.35 -3.93 -20.15
CA PRO A 519 -35.27 -2.57 -20.67
C PRO A 519 -34.31 -1.72 -19.82
N VAL A 520 -33.53 -0.86 -20.48
CA VAL A 520 -32.67 0.12 -19.78
C VAL A 520 -33.55 1.31 -19.36
N PRO A 521 -33.64 1.66 -18.06
CA PRO A 521 -34.65 2.59 -17.55
C PRO A 521 -34.32 4.08 -17.77
N ALA A 522 -33.05 4.41 -18.07
CA ALA A 522 -32.60 5.78 -18.32
C ALA A 522 -31.48 5.82 -19.38
N ARG A 523 -31.09 7.02 -19.83
CA ARG A 523 -29.99 7.26 -20.77
C ARG A 523 -28.86 8.04 -20.10
N TYR A 524 -27.65 7.98 -20.68
CA TYR A 524 -26.50 8.73 -20.15
C TYR A 524 -26.70 10.26 -20.18
N VAL A 525 -27.46 10.79 -21.15
CA VAL A 525 -27.81 12.22 -21.19
C VAL A 525 -28.77 12.63 -20.07
N ASP A 526 -29.55 11.70 -19.52
CA ASP A 526 -30.42 11.96 -18.36
C ASP A 526 -29.57 12.15 -17.10
N PHE A 527 -28.46 11.40 -16.99
CA PHE A 527 -27.47 11.61 -15.93
C PHE A 527 -26.82 12.99 -16.00
N LEU A 528 -26.48 13.48 -17.19
CA LEU A 528 -25.97 14.85 -17.40
C LEU A 528 -26.96 15.92 -16.90
N ASN A 529 -28.24 15.77 -17.22
CA ASN A 529 -29.28 16.68 -16.72
C ASN A 529 -29.35 16.66 -15.18
N GLN A 530 -29.32 15.47 -14.60
CA GLN A 530 -29.32 15.31 -13.15
C GLN A 530 -28.09 15.93 -12.48
N GLN A 531 -26.88 15.71 -13.03
CA GLN A 531 -25.65 16.31 -12.51
C GLN A 531 -25.76 17.84 -12.50
N ASN A 532 -26.32 18.45 -13.55
CA ASN A 532 -26.53 19.90 -13.60
C ASN A 532 -27.54 20.39 -12.55
N LYS A 533 -28.63 19.64 -12.31
CA LYS A 533 -29.60 19.96 -11.26
C LYS A 533 -28.98 19.86 -9.86
N PHE A 534 -28.18 18.83 -9.61
CA PHE A 534 -27.43 18.68 -8.36
C PHE A 534 -26.47 19.86 -8.14
N LEU A 535 -25.66 20.21 -9.15
CA LEU A 535 -24.71 21.33 -9.06
C LEU A 535 -25.38 22.69 -8.81
N ALA A 536 -26.64 22.85 -9.20
CA ALA A 536 -27.44 24.06 -8.93
C ALA A 536 -28.11 24.06 -7.54
N SER A 537 -28.02 22.95 -6.79
CA SER A 537 -28.67 22.80 -5.48
C SER A 537 -27.79 23.29 -4.31
N PRO A 538 -28.38 23.61 -3.15
CA PRO A 538 -27.62 23.89 -1.92
C PRO A 538 -26.76 22.71 -1.44
N GLU A 539 -27.10 21.48 -1.85
CA GLU A 539 -26.39 20.27 -1.45
C GLU A 539 -24.99 20.20 -2.05
N ALA A 540 -24.83 20.59 -3.32
CA ALA A 540 -23.52 20.70 -3.95
C ALA A 540 -22.59 21.67 -3.22
N ALA A 541 -23.12 22.80 -2.72
CA ALA A 541 -22.33 23.74 -1.92
C ALA A 541 -21.89 23.14 -0.57
N ARG A 542 -22.75 22.34 0.07
CA ARG A 542 -22.38 21.62 1.31
C ARG A 542 -21.30 20.57 1.06
N MET A 543 -21.44 19.77 0.00
CA MET A 543 -20.44 18.74 -0.34
C MET A 543 -19.10 19.35 -0.76
N ARG A 544 -19.13 20.47 -1.48
CA ARG A 544 -17.93 21.25 -1.76
C ARG A 544 -17.24 21.71 -0.48
N ASP A 545 -18.00 22.34 0.43
CA ASP A 545 -17.44 22.89 1.66
C ASP A 545 -16.83 21.79 2.54
N TYR A 546 -17.43 20.59 2.56
CA TYR A 546 -16.81 19.41 3.16
C TYR A 546 -15.41 19.12 2.59
N TRP A 547 -15.29 18.98 1.27
CA TRP A 547 -14.01 18.66 0.63
C TRP A 547 -12.95 19.73 0.86
N ARG A 548 -13.32 21.01 0.83
CA ARG A 548 -12.42 22.13 1.15
C ARG A 548 -11.91 22.06 2.58
N ASP A 549 -12.77 21.66 3.52
CA ASP A 549 -12.45 21.68 4.95
C ASP A 549 -11.71 20.39 5.42
N HIS A 550 -11.77 19.29 4.64
CA HIS A 550 -11.14 17.99 4.98
C HIS A 550 -9.89 17.65 4.16
N LEU A 551 -9.60 18.42 3.12
CA LEU A 551 -8.31 18.36 2.42
C LEU A 551 -7.33 19.36 3.04
N PRO A 552 -6.02 19.06 3.02
CA PRO A 552 -5.01 20.01 3.47
C PRO A 552 -5.07 21.31 2.64
N ALA A 553 -4.78 22.44 3.29
CA ALA A 553 -4.88 23.77 2.67
C ALA A 553 -3.95 23.92 1.44
N GLU A 554 -2.83 23.21 1.44
CA GLU A 554 -1.96 22.99 0.30
C GLU A 554 -1.88 21.49 0.07
N VAL A 555 -2.36 21.02 -1.08
CA VAL A 555 -2.39 19.58 -1.39
C VAL A 555 -0.95 19.10 -1.57
N PRO A 556 -0.47 18.13 -0.76
CA PRO A 556 0.90 17.65 -0.84
C PRO A 556 1.12 16.91 -2.16
N LEU A 557 2.22 17.25 -2.84
CA LEU A 557 2.69 16.45 -3.97
C LEU A 557 3.43 15.22 -3.42
N LEU A 558 3.01 14.03 -3.82
CA LEU A 558 3.67 12.79 -3.44
C LEU A 558 5.04 12.71 -4.14
N ASP A 559 6.12 12.73 -3.37
CA ASP A 559 7.49 12.71 -3.86
C ASP A 559 8.15 11.37 -3.52
N LEU A 560 7.86 10.37 -4.35
CA LEU A 560 8.50 9.07 -4.25
C LEU A 560 9.92 9.11 -4.85
N PRO A 561 10.86 8.34 -4.30
CA PRO A 561 12.17 8.20 -4.91
C PRO A 561 12.04 7.45 -6.24
N THR A 562 12.25 8.17 -7.33
CA THR A 562 12.23 7.63 -8.69
C THR A 562 13.62 7.19 -9.14
N ASP A 563 13.68 6.17 -9.98
CA ASP A 563 14.93 5.67 -10.59
C ASP A 563 15.43 6.59 -11.71
N ARG A 564 14.51 7.37 -12.30
CA ARG A 564 14.76 8.33 -13.38
C ARG A 564 14.26 9.72 -13.02
N PRO A 565 14.85 10.80 -13.57
CA PRO A 565 14.30 12.14 -13.43
C PRO A 565 12.88 12.22 -13.99
N ARG A 566 11.98 12.86 -13.24
CA ARG A 566 10.60 13.07 -13.70
C ARG A 566 10.58 13.88 -15.01
N PRO A 567 9.87 13.40 -16.05
CA PRO A 567 9.66 14.17 -17.28
C PRO A 567 8.90 15.48 -17.01
N ALA A 568 9.22 16.55 -17.75
CA ALA A 568 8.55 17.85 -17.58
C ALA A 568 7.03 17.84 -17.93
N VAL A 569 6.61 16.84 -18.71
CA VAL A 569 5.20 16.58 -19.04
C VAL A 569 4.91 15.13 -18.71
N GLN A 570 3.81 14.88 -18.01
CA GLN A 570 3.41 13.55 -17.57
C GLN A 570 3.32 12.60 -18.76
N THR A 571 4.07 11.52 -18.70
CA THR A 571 3.99 10.42 -19.66
C THR A 571 3.02 9.37 -19.15
N HIS A 572 2.55 8.52 -20.05
CA HIS A 572 1.65 7.43 -19.71
C HIS A 572 2.22 6.07 -20.13
N ASN A 573 3.55 5.97 -20.17
CA ASN A 573 4.24 4.71 -20.41
C ASN A 573 4.24 3.93 -19.10
N GLY A 574 3.56 2.78 -19.06
CA GLY A 574 3.49 2.00 -17.83
C GLY A 574 3.78 0.52 -18.02
N ALA A 575 3.88 -0.14 -16.88
CA ALA A 575 4.00 -1.58 -16.71
C ALA A 575 3.34 -1.97 -15.37
N SER A 576 3.20 -3.27 -15.13
CA SER A 576 2.52 -3.83 -13.96
C SER A 576 3.38 -4.88 -13.27
N GLU A 577 3.42 -4.87 -11.93
CA GLU A 577 3.96 -5.94 -11.10
C GLU A 577 2.80 -6.67 -10.39
N PHE A 578 2.67 -7.97 -10.64
CA PHE A 578 1.62 -8.84 -10.10
C PHE A 578 2.13 -9.60 -8.88
N PHE A 579 1.32 -9.66 -7.82
CA PHE A 579 1.60 -10.45 -6.62
C PHE A 579 0.32 -10.92 -5.95
N VAL A 580 0.39 -11.99 -5.17
CA VAL A 580 -0.78 -12.61 -4.53
C VAL A 580 -0.54 -12.67 -3.02
N LEU A 581 -1.54 -12.26 -2.24
CA LEU A 581 -1.53 -12.47 -0.80
C LEU A 581 -1.90 -13.93 -0.52
N ASP A 582 -1.12 -14.62 0.30
CA ASP A 582 -1.43 -16.00 0.64
C ASP A 582 -2.77 -16.10 1.41
N GLU A 583 -3.32 -17.31 1.47
CA GLU A 583 -4.60 -17.60 2.12
C GLU A 583 -4.60 -17.16 3.59
N ALA A 584 -3.49 -17.40 4.30
CA ALA A 584 -3.38 -17.09 5.72
C ALA A 584 -3.37 -15.58 5.98
N LEU A 585 -2.65 -14.81 5.15
CA LEU A 585 -2.60 -13.36 5.23
C LEU A 585 -3.95 -12.74 4.83
N SER A 586 -4.59 -13.24 3.77
CA SER A 586 -5.90 -12.77 3.33
C SER A 586 -6.95 -12.96 4.45
N ALA A 587 -6.99 -14.14 5.09
CA ALA A 587 -7.87 -14.38 6.24
C ALA A 587 -7.58 -13.46 7.43
N ARG A 588 -6.31 -13.11 7.69
CA ARG A 588 -5.94 -12.15 8.73
C ARG A 588 -6.40 -10.73 8.41
N VAL A 589 -6.39 -10.31 7.15
CA VAL A 589 -6.94 -9.00 6.72
C VAL A 589 -8.42 -8.91 7.08
N HIS A 590 -9.22 -9.93 6.73
CA HIS A 590 -10.65 -9.96 7.10
C HIS A 590 -10.86 -9.96 8.61
N THR A 591 -10.05 -10.73 9.34
CA THR A 591 -10.13 -10.80 10.81
C THR A 591 -9.83 -9.46 11.46
N LEU A 592 -8.79 -8.76 10.98
CA LEU A 592 -8.41 -7.44 11.47
C LEU A 592 -9.51 -6.41 11.16
N ALA A 593 -10.05 -6.45 9.95
CA ALA A 593 -11.14 -5.59 9.53
C ALA A 593 -12.35 -5.72 10.48
N GLN A 594 -12.78 -6.96 10.76
CA GLN A 594 -13.85 -7.23 11.73
C GLN A 594 -13.51 -6.74 13.14
N ARG A 595 -12.28 -6.99 13.62
CA ARG A 595 -11.85 -6.62 14.98
C ARG A 595 -11.92 -5.11 15.23
N HIS A 596 -11.58 -4.29 14.24
CA HIS A 596 -11.55 -2.83 14.36
C HIS A 596 -12.81 -2.14 13.82
N GLY A 597 -13.82 -2.91 13.36
CA GLY A 597 -15.04 -2.35 12.78
C GLY A 597 -14.77 -1.53 11.52
N VAL A 598 -13.84 -2.01 10.69
CA VAL A 598 -13.48 -1.41 9.39
C VAL A 598 -13.65 -2.45 8.28
N THR A 599 -13.51 -2.06 7.02
CA THR A 599 -13.59 -2.97 5.87
C THR A 599 -12.20 -3.47 5.44
N PRO A 600 -12.10 -4.60 4.72
CA PRO A 600 -10.84 -5.03 4.11
C PRO A 600 -10.20 -3.95 3.21
N PHE A 601 -11.03 -3.18 2.49
CA PHE A 601 -10.59 -1.99 1.74
C PHE A 601 -9.80 -1.02 2.61
N MET A 602 -10.31 -0.67 3.79
CA MET A 602 -9.67 0.29 4.70
C MET A 602 -8.35 -0.25 5.26
N VAL A 603 -8.25 -1.56 5.54
CA VAL A 603 -7.00 -2.20 6.01
C VAL A 603 -5.92 -2.16 4.93
N LEU A 604 -6.28 -2.54 3.70
CA LEU A 604 -5.36 -2.54 2.56
C LEU A 604 -4.93 -1.11 2.20
N LEU A 605 -5.86 -0.15 2.19
CA LEU A 605 -5.57 1.26 1.96
C LEU A 605 -4.68 1.86 3.07
N ALA A 606 -4.94 1.55 4.35
CA ALA A 606 -4.09 1.99 5.45
C ALA A 606 -2.65 1.48 5.28
N THR A 607 -2.49 0.22 4.88
CA THR A 607 -1.17 -0.34 4.58
C THR A 607 -0.50 0.37 3.40
N TYR A 608 -1.28 0.77 2.39
CA TYR A 608 -0.76 1.51 1.25
C TYR A 608 -0.29 2.91 1.65
N TYR A 609 -1.00 3.61 2.54
CA TYR A 609 -0.52 4.85 3.14
C TYR A 609 0.80 4.66 3.88
N VAL A 610 0.91 3.61 4.71
CA VAL A 610 2.18 3.30 5.40
C VAL A 610 3.29 3.05 4.38
N LEU A 611 3.06 2.28 3.31
CA LEU A 611 4.06 2.09 2.26
C LEU A 611 4.51 3.43 1.66
N LEU A 612 3.57 4.28 1.24
CA LEU A 612 3.88 5.57 0.64
C LEU A 612 4.62 6.50 1.61
N HIS A 613 4.22 6.53 2.87
CA HIS A 613 4.91 7.26 3.95
C HIS A 613 6.36 6.79 4.11
N ARG A 614 6.58 5.46 4.19
CA ARG A 614 7.92 4.88 4.37
C ARG A 614 8.84 5.11 3.18
N TRP A 615 8.30 5.20 1.96
CA TRP A 615 9.08 5.42 0.75
C TRP A 615 9.34 6.90 0.45
N SER A 616 8.38 7.77 0.70
CA SER A 616 8.50 9.22 0.45
C SER A 616 9.12 9.99 1.63
N GLY A 617 8.97 9.48 2.85
CA GLY A 617 9.26 10.23 4.08
C GLY A 617 8.24 11.34 4.37
N GLN A 618 7.08 11.33 3.72
CA GLN A 618 6.00 12.31 3.91
C GLN A 618 4.94 11.80 4.88
N ASP A 619 4.42 12.71 5.70
CA ASP A 619 3.37 12.41 6.70
C ASP A 619 1.96 12.63 6.13
N ASP A 620 1.75 13.73 5.40
CA ASP A 620 0.49 14.07 4.75
C ASP A 620 0.40 13.44 3.36
N LEU A 621 -0.57 12.54 3.17
CA LEU A 621 -0.72 11.77 1.94
C LEU A 621 -2.15 11.84 1.42
N VAL A 622 -2.28 12.04 0.10
CA VAL A 622 -3.56 11.97 -0.60
C VAL A 622 -3.51 10.87 -1.65
N VAL A 623 -4.39 9.87 -1.51
CA VAL A 623 -4.55 8.74 -2.43
C VAL A 623 -5.92 8.83 -3.09
N GLY A 624 -5.95 8.72 -4.41
CA GLY A 624 -7.21 8.65 -5.14
C GLY A 624 -7.84 7.26 -5.06
N SER A 625 -9.16 7.20 -4.94
CA SER A 625 -9.93 5.95 -5.06
C SER A 625 -11.18 6.17 -5.91
N PRO A 626 -11.41 5.38 -6.98
CA PRO A 626 -12.57 5.55 -7.84
C PRO A 626 -13.85 5.00 -7.18
N VAL A 627 -14.94 5.74 -7.28
CA VAL A 627 -16.29 5.21 -7.04
C VAL A 627 -17.04 5.00 -8.36
N THR A 628 -18.04 4.12 -8.36
CA THR A 628 -18.83 3.78 -9.56
C THR A 628 -19.62 4.96 -10.12
N GLY A 629 -19.93 5.96 -9.28
CA GLY A 629 -20.74 7.13 -9.62
C GLY A 629 -22.21 6.84 -9.93
N ARG A 630 -22.66 5.59 -9.79
CA ARG A 630 -24.06 5.16 -9.99
C ARG A 630 -24.79 5.11 -8.65
N THR A 631 -25.06 6.27 -8.05
CA THR A 631 -25.73 6.35 -6.74
C THR A 631 -27.22 6.10 -6.79
N ARG A 632 -27.83 6.11 -7.99
CA ARG A 632 -29.27 5.85 -8.19
C ARG A 632 -29.51 4.61 -9.04
N GLN A 633 -30.59 3.89 -8.71
CA GLN A 633 -30.94 2.62 -9.33
C GLN A 633 -31.23 2.75 -10.84
N GLU A 634 -31.76 3.89 -11.29
CA GLU A 634 -32.09 4.11 -12.70
C GLU A 634 -30.85 4.16 -13.60
N PHE A 635 -29.66 4.43 -13.05
CA PHE A 635 -28.41 4.43 -13.81
C PHE A 635 -27.59 3.14 -13.65
N SER A 636 -28.07 2.17 -12.87
CA SER A 636 -27.34 0.94 -12.55
C SER A 636 -26.97 0.13 -13.80
N SER A 637 -27.89 0.03 -14.78
CA SER A 637 -27.69 -0.67 -16.05
C SER A 637 -27.36 0.24 -17.24
N VAL A 638 -27.10 1.54 -17.00
CA VAL A 638 -26.79 2.50 -18.06
C VAL A 638 -25.31 2.39 -18.45
N TYR A 639 -25.09 2.14 -19.74
CA TYR A 639 -23.77 2.14 -20.35
C TYR A 639 -23.23 3.57 -20.47
N GLY A 640 -22.05 3.83 -19.91
CA GLY A 640 -21.42 5.15 -19.96
C GLY A 640 -20.28 5.32 -18.96
N TYR A 641 -19.72 6.53 -18.90
CA TYR A 641 -18.64 6.86 -17.97
C TYR A 641 -19.18 7.59 -16.73
N PHE A 642 -19.32 6.88 -15.60
CA PHE A 642 -19.85 7.45 -14.36
C PHE A 642 -18.79 7.64 -13.28
N VAL A 643 -17.60 7.07 -13.44
CA VAL A 643 -16.56 7.06 -12.41
C VAL A 643 -16.22 8.46 -11.91
N ASN A 644 -16.18 8.61 -10.59
CA ASN A 644 -15.70 9.81 -9.91
C ASN A 644 -14.61 9.41 -8.92
N PRO A 645 -13.38 9.92 -9.02
CA PRO A 645 -12.34 9.62 -8.05
C PRO A 645 -12.49 10.48 -6.78
N LEU A 646 -12.30 9.87 -5.62
CA LEU A 646 -12.29 10.53 -4.33
C LEU A 646 -10.85 10.76 -3.86
N PRO A 647 -10.47 12.00 -3.49
CA PRO A 647 -9.18 12.28 -2.87
C PRO A 647 -9.24 11.92 -1.39
N LEU A 648 -8.78 10.72 -1.04
CA LEU A 648 -8.75 10.25 0.34
C LEU A 648 -7.44 10.75 0.97
N HIS A 649 -7.54 11.40 2.13
CA HIS A 649 -6.41 11.98 2.85
C HIS A 649 -6.08 11.20 4.13
N ALA A 650 -4.81 10.98 4.41
CA ALA A 650 -4.32 10.49 5.70
C ALA A 650 -3.10 11.29 6.14
N ASP A 651 -3.05 11.60 7.44
CA ASP A 651 -1.96 12.29 8.11
C ASP A 651 -1.31 11.31 9.10
N LEU A 652 -0.07 10.93 8.82
CA LEU A 652 0.75 10.03 9.64
C LEU A 652 1.70 10.78 10.58
N SER A 653 1.55 12.10 10.70
CA SER A 653 2.37 12.90 11.60
C SER A 653 2.18 12.47 13.05
N GLY A 654 3.26 12.52 13.82
CA GLY A 654 3.25 12.08 15.21
C GLY A 654 3.23 10.55 15.39
N ASP A 655 3.38 9.77 14.31
CA ASP A 655 3.55 8.31 14.33
C ASP A 655 2.37 7.59 15.01
N PRO A 656 1.17 7.64 14.39
CA PRO A 656 -0.04 7.11 14.99
C PRO A 656 0.04 5.59 15.23
N GLY A 657 -0.70 5.12 16.23
CA GLY A 657 -0.91 3.69 16.44
C GLY A 657 -1.78 3.08 15.34
N VAL A 658 -1.68 1.76 15.13
CA VAL A 658 -2.47 1.03 14.10
C VAL A 658 -3.97 1.29 14.20
N GLU A 659 -4.55 1.27 15.40
CA GLU A 659 -5.98 1.54 15.59
C GLU A 659 -6.36 2.98 15.22
N ALA A 660 -5.50 3.95 15.55
CA ALA A 660 -5.74 5.36 15.23
C ALA A 660 -5.70 5.59 13.71
N LEU A 661 -4.73 4.99 13.01
CA LEU A 661 -4.66 5.06 11.55
C LEU A 661 -5.89 4.41 10.89
N LEU A 662 -6.29 3.21 11.34
CA LEU A 662 -7.48 2.54 10.80
C LEU A 662 -8.76 3.35 11.03
N ALA A 663 -8.90 4.00 12.19
CA ALA A 663 -10.03 4.89 12.47
C ALA A 663 -10.02 6.13 11.57
N GLN A 664 -8.86 6.76 11.36
CA GLN A 664 -8.71 7.91 10.46
C GLN A 664 -9.04 7.54 9.01
N VAL A 665 -8.52 6.40 8.52
CA VAL A 665 -8.81 5.90 7.17
C VAL A 665 -10.29 5.57 7.04
N ARG A 666 -10.91 4.95 8.06
CA ARG A 666 -12.36 4.72 8.09
C ARG A 666 -13.11 6.04 7.92
N ASP A 667 -12.86 7.02 8.78
CA ASP A 667 -13.59 8.29 8.79
C ASP A 667 -13.41 9.06 7.46
N THR A 668 -12.23 8.99 6.86
CA THR A 668 -11.92 9.59 5.55
C THR A 668 -12.66 8.89 4.41
N VAL A 669 -12.63 7.56 4.35
CA VAL A 669 -13.32 6.78 3.31
C VAL A 669 -14.83 7.00 3.40
N LEU A 670 -15.35 6.94 4.62
CA LEU A 670 -16.76 7.13 4.93
C LEU A 670 -17.23 8.54 4.57
N GLY A 671 -16.51 9.57 5.02
CA GLY A 671 -16.79 10.95 4.64
C GLY A 671 -16.69 11.18 3.13
N GLY A 672 -15.72 10.56 2.45
CA GLY A 672 -15.61 10.63 1.00
C GLY A 672 -16.82 10.02 0.27
N LEU A 673 -17.33 8.88 0.75
CA LEU A 673 -18.51 8.21 0.18
C LEU A 673 -19.79 9.03 0.35
N ASP A 674 -19.98 9.72 1.49
CA ASP A 674 -21.14 10.57 1.72
C ASP A 674 -21.15 11.81 0.80
N HIS A 675 -19.98 12.25 0.34
CA HIS A 675 -19.81 13.44 -0.51
C HIS A 675 -19.38 13.10 -1.95
N GLN A 676 -19.55 11.84 -2.36
CA GLN A 676 -19.05 11.30 -3.63
C GLN A 676 -19.74 11.88 -4.89
N GLU A 677 -20.90 12.53 -4.74
CA GLU A 677 -21.64 13.11 -5.87
C GLU A 677 -21.02 14.41 -6.39
N TYR A 678 -20.17 15.08 -5.60
CA TYR A 678 -19.48 16.28 -6.03
C TYR A 678 -18.37 15.93 -7.05
N PRO A 679 -18.38 16.50 -8.28
CA PRO A 679 -17.42 16.13 -9.31
C PRO A 679 -15.99 16.51 -8.93
N PHE A 680 -15.07 15.54 -8.97
CA PHE A 680 -13.65 15.76 -8.66
C PHE A 680 -13.03 16.90 -9.47
N VAL A 681 -13.34 16.98 -10.77
CA VAL A 681 -12.79 18.00 -11.67
C VAL A 681 -13.11 19.43 -11.20
N LEU A 682 -14.33 19.64 -10.68
CA LEU A 682 -14.71 20.95 -10.14
C LEU A 682 -14.01 21.24 -8.82
N LEU A 683 -13.79 20.21 -8.00
CA LEU A 683 -13.02 20.34 -6.77
C LEU A 683 -11.58 20.80 -7.08
N VAL A 684 -10.93 20.22 -8.10
CA VAL A 684 -9.59 20.65 -8.54
C VAL A 684 -9.58 22.14 -8.95
N ASP A 685 -10.54 22.55 -9.77
CA ASP A 685 -10.66 23.94 -10.25
C ASP A 685 -10.86 24.92 -9.08
N GLU A 686 -11.67 24.55 -8.09
CA GLU A 686 -11.96 25.40 -6.93
C GLU A 686 -10.82 25.48 -5.91
N LEU A 687 -10.04 24.42 -5.75
CA LEU A 687 -8.83 24.42 -4.90
C LEU A 687 -7.73 25.35 -5.46
N GLY A 688 -7.84 25.77 -6.73
CA GLY A 688 -6.92 26.74 -7.33
C GLY A 688 -5.47 26.23 -7.40
N LEU A 689 -5.30 24.90 -7.47
CA LEU A 689 -4.00 24.25 -7.46
C LEU A 689 -3.18 24.68 -8.69
N GLN A 690 -1.88 24.95 -8.49
CA GLN A 690 -1.00 25.26 -9.60
C GLN A 690 -0.88 24.03 -10.52
N HIS A 691 -1.10 24.24 -11.81
CA HIS A 691 -1.00 23.16 -12.78
C HIS A 691 0.48 22.82 -13.03
N ASP A 692 0.93 21.69 -12.48
CA ASP A 692 2.20 21.06 -12.84
C ASP A 692 1.94 20.07 -13.97
N SER A 693 2.48 20.33 -15.17
CA SER A 693 2.30 19.46 -16.33
C SER A 693 2.93 18.08 -16.16
N SER A 694 3.82 17.88 -15.17
CA SER A 694 4.50 16.62 -14.91
C SER A 694 3.75 15.67 -13.97
N ARG A 695 2.63 16.11 -13.37
CA ARG A 695 1.91 15.38 -12.33
C ARG A 695 0.38 15.56 -12.46
N SER A 696 -0.36 14.56 -11.97
CA SER A 696 -1.79 14.73 -11.68
C SER A 696 -2.00 15.77 -10.57
N ALA A 697 -3.10 16.53 -10.62
CA ALA A 697 -3.29 17.74 -9.83
C ALA A 697 -3.47 17.51 -8.31
N VAL A 698 -4.08 16.40 -7.88
CA VAL A 698 -4.44 16.18 -6.46
C VAL A 698 -3.76 14.95 -5.86
N PHE A 699 -3.63 13.86 -6.61
CA PHE A 699 -2.96 12.65 -6.16
C PHE A 699 -2.18 12.02 -7.31
N GLN A 700 -1.02 11.46 -6.98
CA GLN A 700 -0.16 10.73 -7.92
C GLN A 700 -0.15 9.21 -7.65
N ALA A 701 -0.86 8.78 -6.61
CA ALA A 701 -1.10 7.38 -6.28
C ALA A 701 -2.60 7.08 -6.24
N MET A 702 -2.98 5.90 -6.73
CA MET A 702 -4.35 5.40 -6.73
C MET A 702 -4.46 4.06 -6.00
N PHE A 703 -5.57 3.83 -5.33
CA PHE A 703 -5.92 2.56 -4.72
C PHE A 703 -7.30 2.10 -5.20
N ILE A 704 -7.40 0.84 -5.63
CA ILE A 704 -8.62 0.24 -6.18
C ILE A 704 -8.80 -1.14 -5.55
N LEU A 705 -10.00 -1.46 -5.07
CA LEU A 705 -10.41 -2.81 -4.70
C LEU A 705 -11.63 -3.19 -5.53
N LEU A 706 -11.59 -4.35 -6.17
CA LEU A 706 -12.70 -4.93 -6.91
C LEU A 706 -12.88 -6.39 -6.52
N THR A 707 -14.12 -6.87 -6.48
CA THR A 707 -14.39 -8.30 -6.36
C THR A 707 -14.33 -8.92 -7.76
N HIS A 708 -13.46 -9.91 -7.97
CA HIS A 708 -13.19 -10.47 -9.29
C HIS A 708 -13.60 -11.93 -9.38
N LYS A 709 -14.32 -12.29 -10.44
CA LYS A 709 -14.58 -13.69 -10.82
C LYS A 709 -13.52 -14.12 -11.84
N VAL A 710 -12.55 -14.94 -11.41
CA VAL A 710 -11.40 -15.41 -12.21
C VAL A 710 -11.83 -16.16 -13.49
N ALA A 711 -13.00 -16.79 -13.46
CA ALA A 711 -13.67 -17.31 -14.63
C ALA A 711 -15.17 -17.07 -14.48
N THR A 712 -15.83 -16.69 -15.58
CA THR A 712 -17.29 -16.68 -15.67
C THR A 712 -17.69 -17.83 -16.59
N GLU A 713 -18.60 -18.67 -16.11
CA GLU A 713 -19.24 -19.71 -16.93
C GLU A 713 -20.69 -19.31 -17.16
N GLN A 714 -21.03 -19.02 -18.42
CA GLN A 714 -22.37 -18.60 -18.81
C GLN A 714 -22.70 -19.21 -20.18
N TYR A 715 -23.90 -19.78 -20.32
CA TYR A 715 -24.33 -20.51 -21.53
C TYR A 715 -23.35 -21.61 -22.01
N GLY A 716 -22.58 -22.21 -21.09
CA GLY A 716 -21.55 -23.21 -21.42
C GLY A 716 -20.25 -22.65 -22.00
N TYR A 717 -20.09 -21.32 -22.06
CA TYR A 717 -18.82 -20.67 -22.37
C TYR A 717 -18.03 -20.43 -21.10
N ARG A 718 -16.82 -20.99 -21.01
CA ARG A 718 -15.84 -20.63 -19.99
C ARG A 718 -14.95 -19.51 -20.53
N LEU A 719 -15.06 -18.33 -19.92
CA LEU A 719 -14.21 -17.18 -20.22
C LEU A 719 -12.99 -17.19 -19.27
N GLU A 720 -11.79 -17.37 -19.81
CA GLU A 720 -10.53 -17.29 -19.07
C GLU A 720 -9.89 -15.92 -19.32
N TYR A 721 -9.75 -15.06 -18.30
CA TYR A 721 -9.18 -13.73 -18.47
C TYR A 721 -7.69 -13.80 -18.86
N ILE A 722 -7.27 -12.94 -19.79
CA ILE A 722 -5.88 -12.83 -20.22
C ILE A 722 -5.29 -11.57 -19.60
N GLU A 723 -4.21 -11.74 -18.84
CA GLU A 723 -3.46 -10.61 -18.28
C GLU A 723 -2.88 -9.73 -19.40
N LEU A 724 -3.45 -8.54 -19.54
CA LEU A 724 -3.01 -7.50 -20.45
C LEU A 724 -2.47 -6.28 -19.67
N PRO A 725 -1.55 -5.53 -20.27
CA PRO A 725 -1.09 -4.25 -19.73
C PRO A 725 -2.17 -3.17 -19.90
N GLU A 726 -3.12 -3.14 -18.97
CA GLU A 726 -4.29 -2.26 -18.97
C GLU A 726 -4.15 -1.09 -17.98
N GLU A 727 -4.56 0.11 -18.42
CA GLU A 727 -4.58 1.34 -17.61
C GLU A 727 -3.24 1.66 -16.93
N GLU A 728 -2.14 1.28 -17.58
CA GLU A 728 -0.81 1.53 -17.06
C GLU A 728 -0.39 2.99 -17.31
N GLY A 729 0.36 3.57 -16.38
CA GLY A 729 0.90 4.93 -16.54
C GLY A 729 -0.11 6.07 -16.43
N GLN A 730 -1.35 5.82 -15.96
CA GLN A 730 -2.30 6.90 -15.66
C GLN A 730 -1.82 7.79 -14.49
N PHE A 731 -1.14 7.18 -13.53
CA PHE A 731 -0.58 7.80 -12.32
C PHE A 731 0.86 7.33 -12.13
N ASP A 732 1.57 7.90 -11.15
CA ASP A 732 2.92 7.43 -10.82
C ASP A 732 2.87 5.98 -10.32
N LEU A 733 1.90 5.69 -9.44
CA LEU A 733 1.59 4.35 -8.94
C LEU A 733 0.07 4.12 -8.86
N THR A 734 -0.36 2.89 -9.10
CA THR A 734 -1.73 2.44 -8.84
C THR A 734 -1.70 1.03 -8.27
N LEU A 735 -2.22 0.85 -7.06
CA LEU A 735 -2.42 -0.47 -6.47
C LEU A 735 -3.86 -0.91 -6.69
N SER A 736 -4.04 -1.91 -7.56
CA SER A 736 -5.33 -2.59 -7.76
C SER A 736 -5.32 -3.92 -7.01
N VAL A 737 -6.34 -4.16 -6.21
CA VAL A 737 -6.55 -5.41 -5.47
C VAL A 737 -7.84 -6.06 -5.96
N TYR A 738 -7.77 -7.36 -6.20
CA TYR A 738 -8.88 -8.19 -6.67
C TYR A 738 -9.13 -9.31 -5.68
N GLU A 739 -10.32 -9.36 -5.10
CA GLU A 739 -10.71 -10.44 -4.18
C GLU A 739 -11.39 -11.57 -4.95
N GLU A 740 -10.89 -12.80 -4.79
CA GLU A 740 -11.45 -14.02 -5.38
C GLU A 740 -12.52 -14.62 -4.45
N GLU A 741 -13.81 -14.50 -4.81
CA GLU A 741 -14.94 -14.91 -3.95
C GLU A 741 -14.90 -16.36 -3.48
N SER A 742 -14.39 -17.29 -4.30
CA SER A 742 -14.37 -18.72 -3.97
C SER A 742 -13.32 -19.09 -2.92
N GLU A 743 -12.26 -18.31 -2.78
CA GLU A 743 -11.12 -18.61 -1.91
C GLU A 743 -10.85 -17.51 -0.85
N GLY A 744 -11.48 -16.33 -0.96
CA GLY A 744 -11.20 -15.17 -0.11
C GLY A 744 -9.76 -14.66 -0.24
N ARG A 745 -9.15 -14.86 -1.42
CA ARG A 745 -7.74 -14.53 -1.69
C ARG A 745 -7.63 -13.21 -2.43
N PHE A 746 -6.64 -12.40 -2.08
CA PHE A 746 -6.36 -11.13 -2.76
C PHE A 746 -5.25 -11.26 -3.80
N HIS A 747 -5.60 -10.96 -5.06
CA HIS A 747 -4.66 -10.79 -6.18
C HIS A 747 -4.39 -9.30 -6.37
N CYS A 748 -3.12 -8.91 -6.35
CA CYS A 748 -2.71 -7.51 -6.35
C CYS A 748 -1.89 -7.18 -7.60
N VAL A 749 -2.10 -5.98 -8.12
CA VAL A 749 -1.37 -5.43 -9.27
C VAL A 749 -0.90 -4.03 -8.92
N LEU A 750 0.41 -3.84 -8.88
CA LEU A 750 1.03 -2.52 -8.71
C LEU A 750 1.44 -2.00 -10.09
N LYS A 751 0.63 -1.11 -10.66
CA LYS A 751 0.87 -0.45 -11.94
C LYS A 751 1.74 0.79 -11.71
N TYR A 752 2.69 1.07 -12.59
CA TYR A 752 3.66 2.15 -12.42
C TYR A 752 4.06 2.81 -13.73
N ASN A 753 4.53 4.05 -13.66
CA ASN A 753 5.11 4.75 -14.81
C ASN A 753 6.58 4.34 -15.01
N THR A 754 6.88 3.76 -16.17
CA THR A 754 8.22 3.25 -16.54
C THR A 754 9.26 4.35 -16.79
N ASP A 755 8.81 5.57 -17.07
CA ASP A 755 9.71 6.74 -17.17
C ASP A 755 10.13 7.25 -15.77
N LEU A 756 9.55 6.72 -14.69
CA LEU A 756 9.90 7.05 -13.30
C LEU A 756 10.58 5.87 -12.58
N PHE A 757 10.05 4.65 -12.72
CA PHE A 757 10.45 3.50 -11.93
C PHE A 757 10.98 2.34 -12.79
N ASP A 758 11.96 1.63 -12.24
CA ASP A 758 12.41 0.34 -12.73
C ASP A 758 11.56 -0.82 -12.17
N PRO A 759 11.40 -1.91 -12.93
CA PRO A 759 10.67 -3.10 -12.46
C PRO A 759 11.21 -3.65 -11.14
N THR A 760 12.52 -3.55 -10.89
CA THR A 760 13.18 -4.00 -9.67
C THR A 760 12.80 -3.17 -8.45
N THR A 761 12.58 -1.87 -8.63
CA THR A 761 12.12 -0.95 -7.56
C THR A 761 10.67 -1.24 -7.19
N VAL A 762 9.80 -1.45 -8.18
CA VAL A 762 8.38 -1.74 -7.94
C VAL A 762 8.16 -3.13 -7.34
N ARG A 763 8.94 -4.13 -7.73
CA ARG A 763 8.94 -5.45 -7.07
C ARG A 763 9.36 -5.37 -5.60
N ARG A 764 10.28 -4.47 -5.27
CA ARG A 764 10.67 -4.22 -3.87
C ARG A 764 9.53 -3.52 -3.13
N MET A 765 8.85 -2.56 -3.75
CA MET A 765 7.64 -1.94 -3.18
C MET A 765 6.54 -2.96 -2.90
N SER A 766 6.25 -3.90 -3.82
CA SER A 766 5.23 -4.93 -3.60
C SER A 766 5.60 -5.89 -2.46
N ALA A 767 6.87 -6.32 -2.38
CA ALA A 767 7.37 -7.13 -1.27
C ALA A 767 7.24 -6.38 0.08
N HIS A 768 7.60 -5.09 0.12
CA HIS A 768 7.44 -4.25 1.30
C HIS A 768 5.97 -4.08 1.69
N TYR A 769 5.07 -3.91 0.73
CA TYR A 769 3.64 -3.81 0.99
C TYR A 769 3.10 -5.08 1.65
N THR A 770 3.44 -6.27 1.12
CA THR A 770 3.04 -7.55 1.72
C THR A 770 3.58 -7.72 3.13
N ARG A 771 4.83 -7.30 3.39
CA ARG A 771 5.45 -7.36 4.73
C ARG A 771 4.83 -6.39 5.72
N LEU A 772 4.55 -5.15 5.29
CA LEU A 772 3.84 -4.16 6.09
C LEU A 772 2.44 -4.67 6.45
N LEU A 773 1.72 -5.26 5.49
CA LEU A 773 0.40 -5.84 5.73
C LEU A 773 0.47 -6.97 6.74
N ASP A 774 1.45 -7.88 6.58
CA ASP A 774 1.70 -8.97 7.52
C ASP A 774 1.98 -8.43 8.94
N SER A 775 2.89 -7.46 9.06
CA SER A 775 3.21 -6.83 10.34
C SER A 775 1.99 -6.14 10.97
N LEU A 776 1.22 -5.39 10.17
CA LEU A 776 0.03 -4.67 10.62
C LEU A 776 -1.04 -5.64 11.16
N THR A 777 -1.20 -6.82 10.54
CA THR A 777 -2.15 -7.83 11.04
C THR A 777 -1.75 -8.48 12.37
N HIS A 778 -0.48 -8.37 12.78
CA HIS A 778 0.03 -8.91 14.04
C HIS A 778 0.23 -7.85 15.13
N ALA A 779 0.23 -6.58 14.76
CA ALA A 779 0.54 -5.47 15.64
C ALA A 779 -0.52 -5.28 16.74
N ALA A 780 -0.09 -4.75 17.88
CA ALA A 780 -1.01 -4.30 18.91
C ALA A 780 -1.76 -3.02 18.45
N PRO A 781 -2.98 -2.74 18.94
CA PRO A 781 -3.75 -1.55 18.54
C PRO A 781 -3.00 -0.22 18.70
N GLU A 782 -2.24 -0.08 19.79
CA GLU A 782 -1.48 1.12 20.15
C GLU A 782 -0.05 1.12 19.59
N GLU A 783 0.35 0.05 18.88
CA GLU A 783 1.68 -0.06 18.30
C GLU A 783 1.84 0.98 17.18
N PRO A 784 2.88 1.83 17.22
CA PRO A 784 3.10 2.86 16.21
C PRO A 784 3.37 2.28 14.82
N VAL A 785 2.91 2.95 13.78
CA VAL A 785 3.13 2.49 12.39
C VAL A 785 4.62 2.46 12.00
N SER A 786 5.48 3.26 12.64
CA SER A 786 6.92 3.23 12.41
C SER A 786 7.63 1.96 12.90
N SER A 787 7.00 1.17 13.79
CA SER A 787 7.57 -0.09 14.26
C SER A 787 7.20 -1.29 13.39
N LEU A 788 6.29 -1.11 12.41
CA LEU A 788 5.90 -2.19 11.51
C LEU A 788 7.08 -2.62 10.63
N ASP A 789 7.31 -3.93 10.54
CA ASP A 789 8.42 -4.49 9.78
C ASP A 789 8.15 -4.41 8.27
N MET A 790 8.76 -3.41 7.63
CA MET A 790 8.74 -3.27 6.16
C MET A 790 9.73 -4.21 5.46
N LEU A 791 10.92 -4.39 6.05
CA LEU A 791 12.01 -5.17 5.45
C LEU A 791 11.91 -6.64 5.81
N ALA A 792 12.32 -7.51 4.89
CA ALA A 792 12.55 -8.90 5.22
C ALA A 792 13.80 -9.05 6.10
N ALA A 793 13.88 -10.10 6.92
CA ALA A 793 15.03 -10.33 7.81
C ALA A 793 16.37 -10.39 7.05
N HIS A 794 16.39 -11.03 5.88
CA HIS A 794 17.59 -11.12 5.05
C HIS A 794 18.00 -9.77 4.45
N GLU A 795 17.03 -8.95 4.03
CA GLU A 795 17.27 -7.61 3.49
C GLU A 795 17.82 -6.67 4.57
N ARG A 796 17.24 -6.71 5.78
CA ARG A 796 17.77 -5.98 6.94
C ARG A 796 19.20 -6.41 7.26
N GLU A 797 19.47 -7.72 7.23
CA GLU A 797 20.81 -8.25 7.47
C GLU A 797 21.82 -7.81 6.40
N GLU A 798 21.44 -7.84 5.12
CA GLU A 798 22.26 -7.35 4.01
C GLU A 798 22.60 -5.85 4.17
N LEU A 799 21.61 -5.02 4.53
CA LEU A 799 21.81 -3.59 4.76
C LEU A 799 22.76 -3.35 5.94
N VAL A 800 22.54 -4.00 7.08
CA VAL A 800 23.29 -3.74 8.31
C VAL A 800 24.67 -4.40 8.31
N ARG A 801 24.88 -5.51 7.59
CA ARG A 801 26.19 -6.22 7.58
C ARG A 801 27.02 -5.94 6.34
N GLU A 802 26.42 -6.10 5.16
CA GLU A 802 27.16 -6.08 3.89
C GLU A 802 27.24 -4.65 3.34
N THR A 803 26.09 -4.01 3.16
CA THR A 803 25.98 -2.65 2.58
C THR A 803 26.63 -1.61 3.49
N SER A 804 26.40 -1.71 4.80
CA SER A 804 26.99 -0.79 5.79
C SER A 804 28.52 -0.90 5.92
N GLY A 805 29.13 -1.97 5.41
CA GLY A 805 30.55 -2.27 5.54
C GLY A 805 30.96 -2.94 6.85
N ALA A 806 30.05 -3.36 7.73
CA ALA A 806 30.41 -4.06 8.97
C ALA A 806 31.24 -5.34 8.71
N GLY A 807 30.99 -6.05 7.60
CA GLY A 807 31.80 -7.19 7.16
C GLY A 807 33.23 -6.85 6.70
N ARG A 808 33.57 -5.56 6.53
CA ARG A 808 34.90 -5.08 6.13
C ARG A 808 35.79 -4.66 7.30
N ALA A 809 35.27 -4.72 8.53
CA ALA A 809 35.98 -4.33 9.74
C ALA A 809 37.40 -4.93 9.80
N ALA A 810 38.38 -4.09 10.15
CA ALA A 810 39.79 -4.47 10.13
C ALA A 810 40.09 -5.53 11.22
N LEU A 811 40.31 -6.77 10.78
CA LEU A 811 40.91 -7.84 11.57
C LEU A 811 42.43 -7.60 11.71
N GLU A 812 42.87 -6.61 12.49
CA GLU A 812 44.29 -6.53 12.89
C GLU A 812 44.42 -6.43 14.42
N PRO A 813 44.79 -7.54 15.10
CA PRO A 813 45.08 -7.53 16.52
C PRO A 813 46.34 -6.70 16.81
N GLY A 814 46.17 -5.51 17.40
CA GLY A 814 47.28 -4.73 17.97
C GLY A 814 47.28 -3.25 17.62
N ALA A 815 46.14 -2.56 17.72
CA ALA A 815 46.12 -1.09 17.64
C ALA A 815 47.14 -0.52 18.63
N VAL A 816 48.05 0.33 18.16
CA VAL A 816 48.98 1.09 18.99
C VAL A 816 48.75 2.59 18.76
N PRO A 817 49.00 3.44 19.77
CA PRO A 817 48.88 4.88 19.60
C PRO A 817 49.71 5.42 18.42
N VAL A 818 49.22 6.47 17.76
CA VAL A 818 49.90 7.11 16.61
C VAL A 818 51.36 7.48 16.89
N HIS A 819 51.68 7.95 18.09
CA HIS A 819 53.07 8.30 18.42
C HIS A 819 54.01 7.08 18.40
N ARG A 820 53.51 5.87 18.70
CA ARG A 820 54.25 4.61 18.57
C ARG A 820 54.45 4.19 17.12
N LEU A 821 53.45 4.42 16.27
CA LEU A 821 53.57 4.21 14.82
C LEU A 821 54.65 5.13 14.23
N PHE A 822 54.65 6.40 14.62
CA PHE A 822 55.71 7.34 14.27
C PHE A 822 57.08 6.90 14.80
N GLU A 823 57.21 6.51 16.07
CA GLU A 823 58.48 6.01 16.65
C GLU A 823 59.04 4.80 15.90
N ARG A 824 58.17 3.94 15.38
CA ARG A 824 58.57 2.82 14.53
C ARG A 824 59.10 3.32 13.19
N ALA A 825 58.36 4.18 12.49
CA ALA A 825 58.79 4.77 11.23
C ALA A 825 60.10 5.55 11.38
N ALA A 826 60.28 6.26 12.50
CA ALA A 826 61.49 7.03 12.80
C ALA A 826 62.72 6.14 13.00
N ARG A 827 62.57 5.00 13.68
CA ARG A 827 63.64 4.01 13.82
C ARG A 827 64.03 3.36 12.48
N GLU A 828 63.04 3.11 11.62
CA GLU A 828 63.25 2.48 10.32
C GLU A 828 63.84 3.47 9.29
N ASN A 829 63.54 4.78 9.39
CA ASN A 829 63.86 5.80 8.39
C ASN A 829 64.59 7.03 8.95
N ALA A 830 65.41 6.88 10.00
CA ALA A 830 65.96 8.00 10.78
C ALA A 830 66.62 9.15 9.98
N SER A 831 67.27 8.84 8.85
CA SER A 831 67.95 9.84 8.00
C SER A 831 67.10 10.40 6.86
N ALA A 832 65.89 9.88 6.66
CA ALA A 832 64.95 10.39 5.67
C ALA A 832 64.23 11.63 6.21
N ASP A 833 63.81 12.50 5.30
CA ASP A 833 63.02 13.67 5.62
C ASP A 833 61.63 13.30 6.10
N ALA A 834 61.27 13.78 7.30
CA ALA A 834 59.94 13.61 7.87
C ALA A 834 59.04 14.79 7.51
N VAL A 835 59.52 16.03 7.70
CA VAL A 835 58.73 17.25 7.49
C VAL A 835 59.54 18.28 6.71
N ARG A 836 58.92 18.92 5.73
CA ARG A 836 59.54 19.96 4.90
C ARG A 836 58.64 21.18 4.73
N VAL A 837 59.26 22.36 4.62
CA VAL A 837 58.61 23.59 4.15
C VAL A 837 59.15 23.89 2.75
N PRO A 838 58.29 24.13 1.73
CA PRO A 838 58.75 24.45 0.38
C PRO A 838 59.73 25.63 0.35
N GLY A 839 60.95 25.39 -0.15
CA GLY A 839 62.03 26.38 -0.17
C GLY A 839 62.59 26.81 1.20
N GLY A 840 62.28 26.07 2.26
CA GLY A 840 62.64 26.39 3.65
C GLY A 840 63.34 25.23 4.37
N GLU A 841 63.08 25.13 5.67
CA GLU A 841 63.68 24.13 6.56
C GLU A 841 63.07 22.73 6.38
N ALA A 842 63.88 21.72 6.69
CA ALA A 842 63.50 20.31 6.68
C ALA A 842 64.00 19.65 7.96
N LEU A 843 63.20 18.75 8.53
CA LEU A 843 63.63 17.87 9.63
C LEU A 843 63.58 16.42 9.18
N THR A 844 64.63 15.69 9.50
CA THR A 844 64.66 14.23 9.36
C THR A 844 63.80 13.56 10.44
N TYR A 845 63.44 12.31 10.20
CA TYR A 845 62.74 11.48 11.20
C TYR A 845 63.48 11.39 12.53
N GLY A 846 64.82 11.25 12.51
CA GLY A 846 65.63 11.18 13.72
C GLY A 846 65.69 12.51 14.49
N GLU A 847 65.76 13.63 13.78
CA GLU A 847 65.72 14.96 14.41
C GLU A 847 64.34 15.24 15.03
N LEU A 848 63.26 14.90 14.32
CA LEU A 848 61.89 15.08 14.81
C LEU A 848 61.59 14.16 16.01
N ASP A 849 62.10 12.92 15.99
CA ASP A 849 61.99 11.97 17.09
C ASP A 849 62.69 12.48 18.36
N HIS A 850 63.93 12.96 18.25
CA HIS A 850 64.63 13.55 19.38
C HIS A 850 63.94 14.82 19.90
N ALA A 851 63.57 15.75 19.02
CA ALA A 851 62.91 16.99 19.42
C ALA A 851 61.58 16.72 20.16
N SER A 852 60.77 15.80 19.66
CA SER A 852 59.50 15.44 20.32
C SER A 852 59.70 14.68 21.63
N ALA A 853 60.77 13.88 21.78
CA ALA A 853 61.11 13.21 23.04
C ALA A 853 61.54 14.21 24.14
N ASP A 854 62.40 15.16 23.80
CA ASP A 854 62.89 16.17 24.75
C ASP A 854 61.74 17.08 25.22
N LEU A 855 60.87 17.51 24.29
CA LEU A 855 59.67 18.28 24.61
C LEU A 855 58.69 17.47 25.47
N ALA A 856 58.51 16.17 25.22
CA ALA A 856 57.62 15.32 26.01
C ALA A 856 58.08 15.22 27.47
N LEU A 857 59.39 15.04 27.70
CA LEU A 857 59.98 15.05 29.04
C LEU A 857 59.67 16.36 29.77
N ARG A 858 59.82 17.49 29.08
CA ARG A 858 59.54 18.81 29.65
C ARG A 858 58.07 18.98 30.02
N LEU A 859 57.17 18.57 29.13
CA LEU A 859 55.73 18.60 29.38
C LEU A 859 55.36 17.73 30.59
N SER A 860 55.91 16.52 30.70
CA SER A 860 55.71 15.66 31.87
C SER A 860 56.23 16.29 33.16
N GLY A 861 57.37 17.00 33.11
CA GLY A 861 57.90 17.76 34.24
C GLY A 861 56.99 18.90 34.71
N LEU A 862 56.13 19.42 33.82
CA LEU A 862 55.10 20.42 34.11
C LEU A 862 53.77 19.81 34.58
N GLY A 863 53.70 18.49 34.74
CA GLY A 863 52.50 17.77 35.17
C GLY A 863 51.54 17.41 34.04
N VAL A 864 51.94 17.58 32.77
CA VAL A 864 51.15 17.10 31.62
C VAL A 864 51.21 15.58 31.56
N GLY A 865 50.06 14.94 31.45
CA GLY A 865 49.94 13.49 31.39
C GLY A 865 48.55 13.02 30.97
N ALA A 866 48.23 11.76 31.28
CA ALA A 866 46.93 11.16 31.00
C ALA A 866 45.76 12.05 31.46
N GLY A 867 44.82 12.31 30.55
CA GLY A 867 43.66 13.16 30.81
C GLY A 867 43.89 14.67 30.64
N SER A 868 45.12 15.12 30.39
CA SER A 868 45.42 16.53 30.06
C SER A 868 45.10 16.84 28.60
N VAL A 869 44.62 18.06 28.33
CA VAL A 869 44.53 18.62 26.98
C VAL A 869 45.49 19.79 26.86
N VAL A 870 46.36 19.79 25.84
CA VAL A 870 47.35 20.85 25.62
C VAL A 870 47.02 21.60 24.33
N GLY A 871 46.74 22.90 24.44
CA GLY A 871 46.56 23.79 23.30
C GLY A 871 47.91 24.06 22.61
N VAL A 872 47.96 24.01 21.28
CA VAL A 872 49.17 24.32 20.50
C VAL A 872 48.84 25.35 19.43
N ALA A 873 49.23 26.61 19.67
CA ALA A 873 49.00 27.76 18.80
C ALA A 873 50.32 28.20 18.14
N LEU A 874 50.86 27.33 17.28
CA LEU A 874 52.06 27.58 16.49
C LEU A 874 51.71 27.68 15.00
N PRO A 875 52.43 28.51 14.21
CA PRO A 875 52.27 28.50 12.76
C PRO A 875 52.67 27.13 12.19
N LYS A 876 52.21 26.81 10.97
CA LYS A 876 52.61 25.58 10.28
C LYS A 876 54.12 25.56 10.08
N SER A 877 54.81 24.75 10.87
CA SER A 877 56.27 24.58 10.85
C SER A 877 56.66 23.16 11.32
N PRO A 878 57.90 22.73 11.08
CA PRO A 878 58.40 21.48 11.68
C PRO A 878 58.32 21.48 13.21
N GLU A 879 58.46 22.65 13.84
CA GLU A 879 58.33 22.82 15.30
C GLU A 879 56.90 22.55 15.79
N LEU A 880 55.86 22.96 15.05
CA LEU A 880 54.47 22.59 15.37
C LEU A 880 54.33 21.06 15.44
N ILE A 881 54.85 20.34 14.44
CA ILE A 881 54.76 18.87 14.38
C ILE A 881 55.48 18.22 15.57
N ALA A 882 56.67 18.73 15.93
CA ALA A 882 57.40 18.25 17.10
C ALA A 882 56.60 18.39 18.40
N HIS A 883 55.93 19.53 18.61
CA HIS A 883 55.10 19.77 19.79
C HIS A 883 53.85 18.88 19.83
N LEU A 884 53.18 18.66 18.70
CA LEU A 884 52.01 17.77 18.65
C LEU A 884 52.40 16.32 19.01
N LEU A 885 53.52 15.82 18.47
CA LEU A 885 54.05 14.50 18.81
C LEU A 885 54.51 14.42 20.27
N ALA A 886 55.10 15.49 20.81
CA ALA A 886 55.52 15.56 22.21
C ALA A 886 54.34 15.46 23.18
N VAL A 887 53.22 16.13 22.87
CA VAL A 887 51.99 16.06 23.67
C VAL A 887 51.46 14.62 23.70
N LEU A 888 51.42 13.93 22.56
CA LEU A 888 51.00 12.53 22.50
C LEU A 888 51.95 11.62 23.31
N ARG A 889 53.27 11.83 23.23
CA ARG A 889 54.28 11.06 23.99
C ARG A 889 54.17 11.27 25.49
N ALA A 890 53.80 12.48 25.93
CA ALA A 890 53.53 12.76 27.33
C ALA A 890 52.23 12.08 27.83
N GLY A 891 51.43 11.47 26.93
CA GLY A 891 50.16 10.82 27.24
C GLY A 891 48.96 11.77 27.30
N ALA A 892 49.10 12.98 26.76
CA ALA A 892 48.06 14.00 26.72
C ALA A 892 47.44 14.13 25.32
N ALA A 893 46.28 14.77 25.24
CA ALA A 893 45.63 15.10 23.97
C ALA A 893 46.06 16.50 23.50
N TYR A 894 46.37 16.67 22.22
CA TYR A 894 46.62 18.01 21.69
C TYR A 894 45.32 18.66 21.20
N LEU A 895 45.27 19.99 21.29
CA LEU A 895 44.25 20.85 20.70
C LEU A 895 44.98 21.84 19.77
N PRO A 896 44.95 21.63 18.45
CA PRO A 896 45.64 22.51 17.53
C PRO A 896 44.84 23.80 17.32
N LEU A 897 45.52 24.95 17.38
CA LEU A 897 44.89 26.27 17.36
C LEU A 897 45.49 27.11 16.24
N ASP A 898 44.65 27.87 15.53
CA ASP A 898 45.13 28.88 14.59
C ASP A 898 45.58 30.12 15.38
N PRO A 899 46.87 30.49 15.35
CA PRO A 899 47.39 31.64 16.09
C PRO A 899 46.81 32.98 15.59
N ALA A 900 46.17 33.02 14.41
CA ALA A 900 45.50 34.21 13.90
C ALA A 900 44.10 34.44 14.50
N LEU A 901 43.58 33.51 15.32
CA LEU A 901 42.28 33.68 15.96
C LEU A 901 42.30 34.83 16.98
N PRO A 902 41.20 35.60 17.12
CA PRO A 902 41.07 36.59 18.18
C PRO A 902 41.19 35.95 19.56
N ALA A 903 41.82 36.66 20.50
CA ALA A 903 42.05 36.18 21.86
C ALA A 903 40.77 35.68 22.57
N GLU A 904 39.64 36.37 22.38
CA GLU A 904 38.35 35.96 22.96
C GLU A 904 37.88 34.59 22.43
N ARG A 905 38.08 34.32 21.12
CA ARG A 905 37.73 33.02 20.52
C ARG A 905 38.68 31.93 21.01
N LEU A 906 39.98 32.25 21.14
CA LEU A 906 40.98 31.33 21.66
C LEU A 906 40.67 30.91 23.11
N ALA A 907 40.29 31.88 23.97
CA ALA A 907 39.90 31.62 25.36
C ALA A 907 38.68 30.70 25.44
N LYS A 908 37.64 30.93 24.62
CA LYS A 908 36.44 30.07 24.56
C LYS A 908 36.77 28.64 24.11
N VAL A 909 37.60 28.49 23.09
CA VAL A 909 38.04 27.20 22.57
C VAL A 909 38.86 26.43 23.61
N LEU A 910 39.80 27.10 24.30
CA LEU A 910 40.59 26.49 25.37
C LEU A 910 39.71 26.06 26.55
N ALA A 911 38.76 26.90 26.96
CA ALA A 911 37.82 26.60 28.03
C ALA A 911 36.90 25.42 27.67
N GLY A 912 36.36 25.40 26.45
CA GLY A 912 35.48 24.35 25.96
C GLY A 912 36.15 22.97 25.89
N ALA A 913 37.45 22.92 25.60
CA ALA A 913 38.24 21.69 25.64
C ALA A 913 38.73 21.28 27.04
N GLY A 914 38.66 22.18 28.03
CA GLY A 914 39.30 21.96 29.33
C GLY A 914 40.82 21.90 29.25
N ALA A 915 41.44 22.77 28.45
CA ALA A 915 42.89 22.79 28.25
C ALA A 915 43.64 23.07 29.57
N ALA A 916 44.65 22.25 29.86
CA ALA A 916 45.50 22.38 31.04
C ALA A 916 46.66 23.39 30.83
N LEU A 917 47.07 23.59 29.58
CA LEU A 917 48.18 24.44 29.17
C LEU A 917 47.96 24.87 27.70
N VAL A 918 48.47 26.04 27.31
CA VAL A 918 48.62 26.43 25.90
C VAL A 918 50.07 26.79 25.56
N ILE A 919 50.53 26.30 24.40
CA ILE A 919 51.84 26.54 23.83
C ILE A 919 51.70 27.55 22.69
N THR A 920 52.52 28.59 22.69
CA THR A 920 52.46 29.72 21.75
C THR A 920 53.82 30.02 21.13
N ALA A 921 53.83 30.76 20.02
CA ALA A 921 55.07 31.23 19.40
C ALA A 921 55.75 32.28 20.29
N ASP A 922 57.07 32.42 20.15
CA ASP A 922 57.85 33.37 20.94
C ASP A 922 57.42 34.82 20.70
N GLY A 923 57.41 35.63 21.77
CA GLY A 923 57.12 37.06 21.69
C GLY A 923 55.65 37.42 21.45
N VAL A 924 54.73 36.44 21.48
CA VAL A 924 53.28 36.69 21.50
C VAL A 924 52.86 37.09 22.91
N GLU A 925 52.40 38.34 23.10
CA GLU A 925 51.85 38.79 24.38
C GLU A 925 50.62 37.95 24.77
N ALA A 926 50.63 37.42 25.99
CA ALA A 926 49.53 36.65 26.52
C ALA A 926 48.29 37.55 26.66
N PRO A 927 47.11 37.14 26.14
CA PRO A 927 45.86 37.76 26.53
C PRO A 927 45.68 37.61 28.05
N ASP A 928 45.31 38.69 28.73
CA ASP A 928 45.17 38.72 30.21
C ASP A 928 44.13 37.72 30.77
N GLU A 929 43.27 37.13 29.91
CA GLU A 929 42.10 36.34 30.29
C GLU A 929 42.06 34.90 29.71
N LEU A 930 43.21 34.27 29.47
CA LEU A 930 43.22 32.85 29.09
C LEU A 930 42.83 31.94 30.28
N PRO A 931 42.08 30.84 30.04
CA PRO A 931 41.60 29.95 31.11
C PRO A 931 42.68 29.01 31.65
N CYS A 932 43.88 29.00 31.08
CA CYS A 932 44.99 28.12 31.43
C CYS A 932 46.35 28.82 31.28
N PRO A 933 47.43 28.30 31.89
CA PRO A 933 48.77 28.86 31.73
C PRO A 933 49.22 28.85 30.26
N GLN A 934 49.95 29.90 29.86
CA GLN A 934 50.59 30.02 28.55
C GLN A 934 52.10 29.84 28.70
N LEU A 935 52.69 29.06 27.80
CA LEU A 935 54.14 28.92 27.62
C LEU A 935 54.52 29.19 26.17
N SER A 936 55.66 29.82 25.96
CA SER A 936 56.28 29.97 24.64
C SER A 936 57.06 28.70 24.26
N ALA A 937 57.22 28.47 22.96
CA ALA A 937 58.02 27.36 22.45
C ALA A 937 59.48 27.41 22.96
N ALA A 938 60.09 28.59 23.04
CA ALA A 938 61.44 28.75 23.59
C ALA A 938 61.55 28.39 25.09
N GLU A 939 60.52 28.65 25.90
CA GLU A 939 60.49 28.26 27.32
C GLU A 939 60.45 26.74 27.51
N LEU A 940 59.93 26.00 26.52
CA LEU A 940 59.90 24.54 26.51
C LEU A 940 61.17 23.91 25.93
N ALA A 941 61.92 24.62 25.07
CA ALA A 941 63.12 24.13 24.40
C ALA A 941 64.37 23.97 25.31
N VAL A 942 64.27 24.25 26.62
CA VAL A 942 65.41 24.15 27.54
C VAL A 942 65.69 22.69 27.90
N SER A 943 66.86 22.18 27.51
CA SER A 943 67.26 20.77 27.73
C SER A 943 67.50 20.44 29.21
N GLU A 944 66.79 19.43 29.69
CA GLU A 944 67.17 18.62 30.86
C GLU A 944 67.43 17.18 30.42
N THR A 945 68.59 16.61 30.77
CA THR A 945 68.87 15.20 30.50
C THR A 945 68.23 14.32 31.57
N ALA A 946 67.03 13.82 31.32
CA ALA A 946 66.39 12.78 32.13
C ALA A 946 65.69 11.75 31.23
N PRO A 947 65.50 10.50 31.69
CA PRO A 947 64.74 9.52 30.91
C PRO A 947 63.27 9.98 30.78
N VAL A 948 62.76 10.03 29.54
CA VAL A 948 61.35 10.33 29.26
C VAL A 948 60.46 9.32 29.99
N PRO A 949 59.52 9.73 30.85
CA PRO A 949 58.56 8.82 31.44
C PRO A 949 57.74 8.18 30.32
N GLN A 950 57.78 6.85 30.20
CA GLN A 950 56.88 6.15 29.29
C GLN A 950 55.47 6.18 29.92
N ALA A 951 54.60 7.03 29.39
CA ALA A 951 53.17 6.95 29.70
C ALA A 951 52.63 5.55 29.29
N ALA A 952 51.63 5.06 30.02
CA ALA A 952 50.94 3.84 29.61
C ALA A 952 50.22 4.10 28.28
N ASP A 953 50.32 3.15 27.35
CA ASP A 953 49.64 3.22 26.05
C ASP A 953 48.14 2.92 26.27
N ASP A 954 47.39 3.93 26.74
CA ASP A 954 45.93 3.88 26.87
C ASP A 954 45.27 4.28 25.55
N LEU A 955 44.72 3.29 24.84
CA LEU A 955 44.04 3.49 23.57
C LEU A 955 42.68 4.20 23.70
N ASP A 956 42.08 4.18 24.88
CA ASP A 956 40.82 4.89 25.17
C ASP A 956 41.04 6.36 25.53
N ALA A 957 42.28 6.74 25.85
CA ALA A 957 42.61 8.13 26.11
C ALA A 957 42.45 8.98 24.83
N PRO A 958 41.98 10.24 24.94
CA PRO A 958 41.92 11.16 23.81
C PRO A 958 43.32 11.41 23.23
N ALA A 959 43.45 11.26 21.92
CA ALA A 959 44.65 11.64 21.17
C ALA A 959 44.62 13.13 20.81
N TYR A 960 43.45 13.64 20.40
CA TYR A 960 43.28 15.05 20.07
C TYR A 960 41.87 15.55 20.35
N VAL A 961 41.76 16.87 20.42
CA VAL A 961 40.51 17.60 20.53
C VAL A 961 40.44 18.63 19.41
N ILE A 962 39.34 18.66 18.66
CA ILE A 962 39.09 19.65 17.60
C ILE A 962 37.72 20.27 17.81
N HIS A 963 37.61 21.57 17.54
CA HIS A 963 36.35 22.29 17.67
C HIS A 963 35.60 22.36 16.34
N THR A 964 34.30 22.09 16.39
CA THR A 964 33.35 22.31 15.29
C THR A 964 32.39 23.46 15.63
N SER A 965 31.81 24.12 14.62
CA SER A 965 30.77 25.15 14.80
C SER A 965 29.53 24.55 15.46
N GLY A 966 28.87 25.29 16.36
CA GLY A 966 27.69 24.83 17.08
C GLY A 966 26.43 25.62 16.74
N SER A 967 25.29 24.93 16.58
CA SER A 967 23.98 25.52 16.30
C SER A 967 23.51 26.58 17.32
N THR A 968 24.01 26.52 18.57
CA THR A 968 23.73 27.51 19.62
C THR A 968 24.67 28.71 19.60
N GLY A 969 25.59 28.78 18.65
CA GLY A 969 26.65 29.79 18.56
C GLY A 969 27.91 29.52 19.39
N GLU A 970 27.96 28.41 20.12
CA GLU A 970 29.13 28.00 20.91
C GLU A 970 29.83 26.79 20.26
N PRO A 971 31.14 26.86 19.96
CA PRO A 971 31.84 25.77 19.30
C PRO A 971 31.93 24.51 20.19
N LYS A 972 31.88 23.34 19.57
CA LYS A 972 31.80 22.03 20.22
C LYS A 972 33.15 21.31 20.14
N ALA A 973 33.71 20.92 21.28
CA ALA A 973 35.00 20.24 21.36
C ALA A 973 34.85 18.72 21.20
N VAL A 974 35.14 18.18 20.01
CA VAL A 974 35.10 16.74 19.72
C VAL A 974 36.36 16.07 20.26
N ARG A 975 36.20 15.01 21.07
CA ARG A 975 37.32 14.23 21.64
C ARG A 975 37.51 12.92 20.87
N VAL A 976 38.65 12.75 20.23
CA VAL A 976 38.98 11.54 19.45
C VAL A 976 40.02 10.72 20.20
N ALA A 977 39.75 9.43 20.42
CA ALA A 977 40.65 8.53 21.12
C ALA A 977 41.80 8.02 20.25
N HIS A 978 42.86 7.54 20.89
CA HIS A 978 43.96 6.86 20.21
C HIS A 978 43.49 5.67 19.38
N ARG A 979 42.54 4.87 19.88
CA ARG A 979 41.93 3.77 19.11
C ARG A 979 41.27 4.23 17.82
N ASN A 980 40.51 5.32 17.87
CA ASN A 980 39.76 5.80 16.71
C ASN A 980 40.74 6.21 15.61
N LEU A 981 41.77 6.98 15.98
CA LEU A 981 42.79 7.45 15.04
C LEU A 981 43.68 6.31 14.51
N ALA A 982 44.00 5.32 15.34
CA ALA A 982 44.74 4.14 14.90
C ALA A 982 43.94 3.28 13.90
N ALA A 983 42.63 3.11 14.13
CA ALA A 983 41.73 2.40 13.22
C ALA A 983 41.58 3.12 11.87
N ALA A 984 41.45 4.46 11.90
CA ALA A 984 41.45 5.29 10.70
C ALA A 984 42.76 5.16 9.92
N TYR A 985 43.91 5.22 10.60
CA TYR A 985 45.21 4.98 9.95
C TYR A 985 45.32 3.60 9.32
N ALA A 986 44.92 2.53 10.02
CA ALA A 986 44.96 1.17 9.46
C ALA A 986 44.10 1.05 8.20
N SER A 987 42.94 1.74 8.18
CA SER A 987 42.06 1.82 7.02
C SER A 987 42.71 2.55 5.85
N TRP A 988 43.30 3.73 6.08
CA TRP A 988 44.00 4.46 5.02
C TRP A 988 45.22 3.70 4.53
N HIS A 989 46.03 3.13 5.43
CA HIS A 989 47.20 2.35 5.05
C HIS A 989 46.84 1.24 4.05
N ARG A 990 45.72 0.54 4.29
CA ARG A 990 45.20 -0.49 3.39
C ARG A 990 44.58 0.07 2.10
N GLU A 991 43.58 0.95 2.21
CA GLU A 991 42.77 1.38 1.06
C GLU A 991 43.49 2.42 0.20
N TYR A 992 44.30 3.30 0.82
CA TYR A 992 45.08 4.33 0.14
C TYR A 992 46.48 3.84 -0.25
N ARG A 993 46.87 2.62 0.15
CA ARG A 993 48.17 1.97 -0.18
C ARG A 993 49.38 2.81 0.24
N LEU A 994 49.32 3.32 1.46
CA LEU A 994 50.34 4.20 2.01
C LEU A 994 51.68 3.47 2.15
N GLY A 995 52.80 4.14 1.87
CA GLY A 995 54.15 3.59 1.99
C GLY A 995 54.60 2.69 0.83
N GLU A 996 53.67 2.07 0.09
CA GLU A 996 53.96 1.29 -1.12
C GLU A 996 53.99 2.17 -2.37
N GLU A 997 52.92 2.94 -2.59
CA GLU A 997 52.72 3.74 -3.81
C GLU A 997 52.82 5.25 -3.55
N THR A 998 52.64 5.71 -2.31
CA THR A 998 52.71 7.14 -1.91
C THR A 998 53.81 7.37 -0.88
N ARG A 999 54.61 8.42 -1.06
CA ARG A 999 55.72 8.78 -0.17
C ARG A 999 55.78 10.24 0.22
N VAL A 1000 55.29 11.17 -0.58
CA VAL A 1000 55.39 12.61 -0.31
C VAL A 1000 54.00 13.21 -0.29
N HIS A 1001 53.58 13.59 0.91
CA HIS A 1001 52.23 14.07 1.22
C HIS A 1001 52.21 15.58 1.36
N LEU A 1002 51.25 16.24 0.73
CA LEU A 1002 50.98 17.65 0.97
C LEU A 1002 50.08 17.83 2.20
N GLN A 1003 50.47 18.71 3.12
CA GLN A 1003 49.63 19.18 4.21
C GLN A 1003 48.98 20.51 3.83
N SER A 1004 47.71 20.47 3.40
CA SER A 1004 46.98 21.65 2.93
C SER A 1004 46.09 22.29 4.02
N ALA A 1005 45.41 21.48 4.84
CA ALA A 1005 44.45 21.92 5.84
C ALA A 1005 45.05 22.82 6.93
N GLN A 1006 44.29 23.77 7.50
CA GLN A 1006 44.75 24.52 8.67
C GLN A 1006 44.84 23.60 9.91
N PRO A 1007 45.74 23.86 10.87
CA PRO A 1007 45.93 22.98 12.04
C PRO A 1007 44.65 22.71 12.85
N SER A 1008 43.73 23.68 12.91
CA SER A 1008 42.47 23.55 13.65
C SER A 1008 41.42 22.65 12.98
N PHE A 1009 41.69 22.09 11.79
CA PHE A 1009 40.82 21.13 11.11
C PHE A 1009 41.40 19.72 11.22
N ASP A 1010 40.52 18.73 11.30
CA ASP A 1010 40.85 17.32 11.49
C ASP A 1010 41.62 16.70 10.31
N VAL A 1011 41.38 17.17 9.08
CA VAL A 1011 42.18 16.82 7.89
C VAL A 1011 43.67 17.08 8.09
N PHE A 1012 44.07 18.09 8.87
CA PHE A 1012 45.49 18.32 9.21
C PHE A 1012 46.09 17.12 9.92
N THR A 1013 45.36 16.55 10.88
CA THR A 1013 45.74 15.33 11.59
C THR A 1013 45.79 14.14 10.64
N GLY A 1014 44.84 14.05 9.70
CA GLY A 1014 44.83 13.02 8.66
C GLY A 1014 46.12 13.02 7.84
N ASP A 1015 46.50 14.18 7.29
CA ASP A 1015 47.73 14.34 6.49
C ASP A 1015 48.99 13.97 7.29
N LEU A 1016 49.08 14.47 8.53
CA LEU A 1016 50.19 14.20 9.44
C LEU A 1016 50.35 12.69 9.68
N VAL A 1017 49.25 12.01 10.01
CA VAL A 1017 49.26 10.59 10.36
C VAL A 1017 49.53 9.73 9.13
N ARG A 1018 48.87 9.99 8.01
CA ARG A 1018 49.08 9.24 6.76
C ARG A 1018 50.53 9.32 6.31
N ALA A 1019 51.14 10.50 6.35
CA ALA A 1019 52.53 10.70 5.92
C ALA A 1019 53.52 10.08 6.91
N LEU A 1020 53.47 10.51 8.18
CA LEU A 1020 54.55 10.24 9.12
C LEU A 1020 54.55 8.79 9.60
N CYS A 1021 53.37 8.19 9.79
CA CYS A 1021 53.28 6.81 10.28
C CYS A 1021 53.60 5.76 9.20
N SER A 1022 53.50 6.11 7.91
CA SER A 1022 53.87 5.23 6.79
C SER A 1022 55.32 5.38 6.33
N GLY A 1023 56.13 6.21 7.01
CA GLY A 1023 57.52 6.49 6.61
C GLY A 1023 57.68 7.51 5.47
N GLY A 1024 56.63 8.28 5.15
CA GLY A 1024 56.63 9.31 4.12
C GLY A 1024 57.07 10.70 4.61
N THR A 1025 57.21 11.63 3.68
CA THR A 1025 57.54 13.03 3.94
C THR A 1025 56.28 13.90 3.91
N LEU A 1026 56.08 14.73 4.94
CA LEU A 1026 55.01 15.72 5.03
C LEU A 1026 55.50 17.10 4.57
N VAL A 1027 54.96 17.61 3.46
CA VAL A 1027 55.27 18.92 2.90
C VAL A 1027 54.23 19.94 3.37
N LEU A 1028 54.64 20.92 4.18
CA LEU A 1028 53.74 21.90 4.79
C LEU A 1028 53.40 23.04 3.82
N ALA A 1029 52.17 23.09 3.35
CA ALA A 1029 51.68 24.19 2.51
C ALA A 1029 51.04 25.30 3.35
N GLY A 1030 51.61 26.50 3.23
CA GLY A 1030 51.06 27.72 3.82
C GLY A 1030 49.82 28.22 3.06
N ARG A 1031 48.99 29.03 3.72
CA ARG A 1031 47.75 29.58 3.14
C ARG A 1031 47.98 30.36 1.84
N ASP A 1032 49.02 31.18 1.79
CA ASP A 1032 49.33 32.00 0.61
C ASP A 1032 49.64 31.15 -0.62
N LEU A 1033 50.24 29.96 -0.43
CA LEU A 1033 50.50 29.02 -1.53
C LEU A 1033 49.20 28.42 -2.06
N LEU A 1034 48.24 28.09 -1.20
CA LEU A 1034 46.96 27.50 -1.60
C LEU A 1034 46.08 28.50 -2.38
N LEU A 1035 46.27 29.80 -2.18
CA LEU A 1035 45.55 30.86 -2.90
C LEU A 1035 46.14 31.16 -4.29
N ASP A 1036 47.35 30.67 -4.59
CA ASP A 1036 48.02 30.83 -5.89
C ASP A 1036 48.17 29.46 -6.58
N THR A 1037 47.19 29.10 -7.40
CA THR A 1037 47.10 27.77 -8.02
C THR A 1037 48.26 27.46 -8.97
N ALA A 1038 48.82 28.47 -9.64
CA ALA A 1038 49.98 28.30 -10.52
C ALA A 1038 51.23 27.97 -9.71
N ARG A 1039 51.47 28.72 -8.63
CA ARG A 1039 52.59 28.45 -7.72
C ARG A 1039 52.41 27.12 -6.99
N LEU A 1040 51.18 26.79 -6.59
CA LEU A 1040 50.85 25.50 -5.98
C LEU A 1040 51.22 24.35 -6.92
N TYR A 1041 50.81 24.40 -8.19
CA TYR A 1041 51.15 23.39 -9.19
C TYR A 1041 52.67 23.15 -9.29
N GLU A 1042 53.45 24.23 -9.40
CA GLU A 1042 54.91 24.12 -9.48
C GLU A 1042 55.52 23.52 -8.22
N VAL A 1043 55.06 23.94 -7.03
CA VAL A 1043 55.54 23.38 -5.75
C VAL A 1043 55.21 21.89 -5.64
N LEU A 1044 54.00 21.46 -6.03
CA LEU A 1044 53.64 20.05 -6.04
C LEU A 1044 54.61 19.22 -6.88
N ARG A 1045 55.02 19.75 -8.04
CA ARG A 1045 55.95 19.11 -8.97
C ARG A 1045 57.40 19.13 -8.46
N GLU A 1046 57.86 20.26 -7.94
CA GLU A 1046 59.23 20.45 -7.44
C GLU A 1046 59.51 19.61 -6.19
N GLU A 1047 58.58 19.61 -5.23
CA GLU A 1047 58.64 18.80 -4.01
C GLU A 1047 58.29 17.32 -4.28
N ARG A 1048 57.87 16.98 -5.50
CA ARG A 1048 57.47 15.63 -5.91
C ARG A 1048 56.36 15.05 -5.04
N VAL A 1049 55.39 15.89 -4.69
CA VAL A 1049 54.19 15.45 -4.00
C VAL A 1049 53.51 14.37 -4.84
N ASP A 1050 53.19 13.25 -4.20
CA ASP A 1050 52.48 12.13 -4.82
C ASP A 1050 51.14 11.82 -4.12
N CYS A 1051 50.91 12.37 -2.92
CA CYS A 1051 49.63 12.31 -2.22
C CYS A 1051 49.17 13.70 -1.78
N ALA A 1052 47.96 14.09 -2.14
CA ALA A 1052 47.39 15.35 -1.70
C ALA A 1052 45.89 15.21 -1.44
N GLU A 1053 45.42 15.90 -0.39
CA GLU A 1053 44.00 16.09 -0.12
C GLU A 1053 43.60 17.55 -0.30
N PHE A 1054 42.50 17.78 -1.02
CA PHE A 1054 41.98 19.11 -1.31
C PHE A 1054 40.45 19.18 -1.18
N VAL A 1055 39.95 20.40 -0.95
CA VAL A 1055 38.53 20.72 -1.13
C VAL A 1055 38.23 20.99 -2.62
N PRO A 1056 37.00 20.75 -3.10
CA PRO A 1056 36.63 21.01 -4.50
C PRO A 1056 36.98 22.41 -5.01
N ALA A 1057 36.85 23.44 -4.18
CA ALA A 1057 37.20 24.81 -4.55
C ALA A 1057 38.68 24.98 -4.98
N LEU A 1058 39.62 24.31 -4.30
CA LEU A 1058 41.04 24.34 -4.67
C LEU A 1058 41.31 23.51 -5.93
N VAL A 1059 40.66 22.35 -6.04
CA VAL A 1059 40.79 21.45 -7.20
C VAL A 1059 40.30 22.14 -8.48
N ARG A 1060 39.20 22.88 -8.44
CA ARG A 1060 38.71 23.68 -9.59
C ARG A 1060 39.79 24.63 -10.10
N GLY A 1061 40.42 25.39 -9.21
CA GLY A 1061 41.50 26.30 -9.57
C GLY A 1061 42.74 25.59 -10.15
N LEU A 1062 43.09 24.41 -9.65
CA LEU A 1062 44.14 23.56 -10.22
C LEU A 1062 43.77 23.04 -11.62
N MET A 1063 42.54 22.59 -11.83
CA MET A 1063 42.05 22.12 -13.13
C MET A 1063 42.03 23.24 -14.17
N GLU A 1064 41.63 24.45 -13.78
CA GLU A 1064 41.67 25.64 -14.64
C GLU A 1064 43.10 25.98 -15.06
N HIS A 1065 44.04 25.96 -14.12
CA HIS A 1065 45.46 26.15 -14.41
C HIS A 1065 45.98 25.08 -15.39
N CYS A 1066 45.70 23.80 -15.13
CA CYS A 1066 46.11 22.69 -16.00
C CYS A 1066 45.57 22.84 -17.43
N ALA A 1067 44.29 23.21 -17.55
CA ALA A 1067 43.65 23.44 -18.84
C ALA A 1067 44.26 24.64 -19.60
N ARG A 1068 44.60 25.72 -18.88
CA ARG A 1068 45.18 26.93 -19.49
C ARG A 1068 46.60 26.70 -20.00
N GLU A 1069 47.43 26.01 -19.22
CA GLU A 1069 48.84 25.78 -19.55
C GLU A 1069 49.08 24.50 -20.36
N GLY A 1070 48.05 23.66 -20.56
CA GLY A 1070 48.16 22.39 -21.28
C GLY A 1070 48.99 21.34 -20.53
N VAL A 1071 48.92 21.35 -19.20
CA VAL A 1071 49.65 20.43 -18.31
C VAL A 1071 48.69 19.48 -17.59
N GLY A 1072 49.21 18.41 -17.00
CA GLY A 1072 48.44 17.40 -16.27
C GLY A 1072 48.92 17.18 -14.84
N LEU A 1073 48.17 16.37 -14.10
CA LEU A 1073 48.42 16.02 -12.68
C LEU A 1073 48.97 14.60 -12.50
N GLY A 1074 49.35 13.91 -13.58
CA GLY A 1074 49.80 12.52 -13.54
C GLY A 1074 51.15 12.24 -12.85
N PHE A 1075 51.76 13.25 -12.24
CA PHE A 1075 52.87 13.05 -11.31
C PHE A 1075 52.38 12.65 -9.91
N LEU A 1076 51.11 12.90 -9.58
CA LEU A 1076 50.45 12.42 -8.36
C LEU A 1076 50.19 10.91 -8.46
N ARG A 1077 50.09 10.25 -7.31
CA ARG A 1077 49.68 8.84 -7.18
C ARG A 1077 48.30 8.71 -6.54
N LEU A 1078 48.01 9.59 -5.58
CA LEU A 1078 46.74 9.65 -4.91
C LEU A 1078 46.29 11.10 -4.77
N LEU A 1079 45.08 11.39 -5.25
CA LEU A 1079 44.43 12.67 -5.10
C LEU A 1079 43.09 12.44 -4.38
N VAL A 1080 43.01 12.91 -3.15
CA VAL A 1080 41.79 12.86 -2.34
C VAL A 1080 41.08 14.20 -2.46
N VAL A 1081 39.79 14.18 -2.76
CA VAL A 1081 38.95 15.37 -2.81
C VAL A 1081 37.78 15.15 -1.85
N GLY A 1082 37.59 16.07 -0.91
CA GLY A 1082 36.60 15.87 0.15
C GLY A 1082 36.15 17.16 0.82
N SER A 1083 35.48 17.00 1.96
CA SER A 1083 34.92 18.07 2.82
C SER A 1083 33.82 18.94 2.20
N ASP A 1084 33.52 18.81 0.91
CA ASP A 1084 32.43 19.52 0.22
C ASP A 1084 31.91 18.69 -0.98
N THR A 1085 30.77 19.10 -1.53
CA THR A 1085 30.16 18.44 -2.70
C THR A 1085 30.68 19.02 -4.02
N TRP A 1086 30.70 18.20 -5.05
CA TRP A 1086 31.16 18.55 -6.40
C TRP A 1086 30.57 17.58 -7.41
N LYS A 1087 30.52 17.99 -8.68
CA LYS A 1087 29.74 17.30 -9.71
C LYS A 1087 30.48 16.14 -10.35
N VAL A 1088 29.75 15.15 -10.82
CA VAL A 1088 30.29 14.01 -11.57
C VAL A 1088 31.12 14.46 -12.78
N ALA A 1089 30.68 15.49 -13.51
CA ALA A 1089 31.46 16.06 -14.62
C ALA A 1089 32.83 16.62 -14.18
N GLU A 1090 32.92 17.22 -12.99
CA GLU A 1090 34.16 17.76 -12.44
C GLU A 1090 35.11 16.63 -12.02
N TYR A 1091 34.58 15.57 -11.43
CA TYR A 1091 35.33 14.38 -11.04
C TYR A 1091 35.95 13.66 -12.25
N GLU A 1092 35.16 13.43 -13.31
CA GLU A 1092 35.67 12.78 -14.52
C GLU A 1092 36.73 13.63 -15.22
N ARG A 1093 36.52 14.95 -15.30
CA ARG A 1093 37.53 15.88 -15.82
C ARG A 1093 38.83 15.83 -15.01
N LEU A 1094 38.74 15.75 -13.69
CA LEU A 1094 39.92 15.62 -12.84
C LEU A 1094 40.66 14.30 -13.09
N ARG A 1095 39.92 13.19 -13.25
CA ARG A 1095 40.50 11.89 -13.60
C ARG A 1095 41.22 11.91 -14.93
N GLU A 1096 40.67 12.58 -15.94
CA GLU A 1096 41.34 12.76 -17.23
C GLU A 1096 42.65 13.54 -17.09
N LEU A 1097 42.64 14.65 -16.33
CA LEU A 1097 43.84 15.47 -16.09
C LEU A 1097 44.91 14.75 -15.26
N ALA A 1098 44.49 13.93 -14.29
CA ALA A 1098 45.38 13.13 -13.46
C ALA A 1098 45.92 11.92 -14.24
N GLY A 1099 45.14 11.35 -15.16
CA GLY A 1099 45.54 10.21 -15.97
C GLY A 1099 45.54 8.88 -15.19
N PRO A 1100 45.80 7.75 -15.88
CA PRO A 1100 45.56 6.41 -15.36
C PRO A 1100 46.54 5.97 -14.25
N GLY A 1101 47.63 6.72 -14.05
CA GLY A 1101 48.63 6.43 -13.01
C GLY A 1101 48.29 7.04 -11.64
N THR A 1102 47.21 7.82 -11.55
CA THR A 1102 46.77 8.53 -10.36
C THR A 1102 45.38 8.07 -9.97
N ARG A 1103 45.21 7.70 -8.70
CA ARG A 1103 43.90 7.38 -8.11
C ARG A 1103 43.25 8.69 -7.65
N VAL A 1104 42.00 8.92 -8.07
CA VAL A 1104 41.21 10.09 -7.65
C VAL A 1104 40.06 9.60 -6.79
N LEU A 1105 40.04 10.02 -5.53
CA LEU A 1105 39.04 9.61 -4.56
C LEU A 1105 38.14 10.80 -4.20
N ASN A 1106 36.83 10.54 -4.11
CA ASN A 1106 35.93 11.42 -3.39
C ASN A 1106 35.83 10.90 -1.95
N SER A 1107 36.28 11.66 -0.95
CA SER A 1107 36.25 11.28 0.47
C SER A 1107 35.13 12.01 1.21
N TYR A 1108 34.55 11.32 2.18
CA TYR A 1108 33.59 11.89 3.10
C TYR A 1108 33.90 11.44 4.52
N GLY A 1109 33.82 12.38 5.44
CA GLY A 1109 33.75 12.10 6.86
C GLY A 1109 33.43 13.36 7.65
N VAL A 1110 33.32 13.16 8.96
CA VAL A 1110 32.98 14.17 9.95
C VAL A 1110 33.92 14.03 11.13
N THR A 1111 34.20 15.13 11.83
CA THR A 1111 35.12 15.14 12.98
C THR A 1111 34.71 14.15 14.06
N GLU A 1112 33.42 13.97 14.27
CA GLU A 1112 32.83 13.04 15.23
C GLU A 1112 32.97 11.56 14.85
N ALA A 1113 33.41 11.26 13.62
CA ALA A 1113 33.70 9.93 13.12
C ALA A 1113 35.15 9.79 12.61
N THR A 1114 36.05 10.63 13.13
CA THR A 1114 37.51 10.59 12.88
C THR A 1114 37.87 10.78 11.40
N ILE A 1115 37.71 12.03 10.93
CA ILE A 1115 38.25 12.54 9.66
C ILE A 1115 37.53 11.99 8.42
N ASP A 1116 37.81 10.74 8.02
CA ASP A 1116 37.27 10.11 6.81
C ASP A 1116 36.54 8.83 7.19
N SER A 1117 35.30 8.65 6.76
CA SER A 1117 34.49 7.46 7.04
C SER A 1117 34.11 6.69 5.77
N ALA A 1118 34.12 7.35 4.60
CA ALA A 1118 33.70 6.79 3.33
C ALA A 1118 34.57 7.30 2.18
N PHE A 1119 34.65 6.52 1.11
CA PHE A 1119 35.23 6.99 -0.14
C PHE A 1119 34.58 6.38 -1.37
N PHE A 1120 34.59 7.14 -2.47
CA PHE A 1120 34.28 6.67 -3.81
C PHE A 1120 35.53 6.67 -4.67
N GLU A 1121 35.74 5.55 -5.37
CA GLU A 1121 36.81 5.35 -6.34
C GLU A 1121 36.27 4.60 -7.54
N GLY A 1122 36.55 5.09 -8.74
CA GLY A 1122 36.28 4.37 -9.98
C GLY A 1122 35.65 5.27 -11.03
N PRO A 1123 35.25 4.71 -12.17
CA PRO A 1123 34.48 5.46 -13.13
C PRO A 1123 33.08 5.81 -12.59
N ALA A 1124 32.65 7.03 -12.84
CA ALA A 1124 31.30 7.51 -12.63
C ALA A 1124 30.39 7.20 -13.84
N ASP A 1125 30.68 6.11 -14.57
CA ASP A 1125 29.91 5.67 -15.73
C ASP A 1125 28.43 5.50 -15.37
N GLY A 1126 27.54 6.03 -16.21
CA GLY A 1126 26.09 5.96 -16.01
C GLY A 1126 25.53 6.89 -14.93
N LEU A 1127 26.36 7.68 -14.23
CA LEU A 1127 25.89 8.74 -13.36
C LEU A 1127 25.61 10.01 -14.16
N ASP A 1128 24.57 10.76 -13.77
CA ASP A 1128 24.26 12.05 -14.37
C ASP A 1128 25.42 13.04 -14.10
N PRO A 1129 26.06 13.62 -15.13
CA PRO A 1129 27.16 14.56 -14.98
C PRO A 1129 26.83 15.79 -14.12
N GLY A 1130 25.55 16.15 -14.01
CA GLY A 1130 25.05 17.28 -13.23
C GLY A 1130 24.87 17.01 -11.73
N LEU A 1131 24.81 15.74 -11.32
CA LEU A 1131 24.64 15.35 -9.92
C LEU A 1131 25.96 15.36 -9.15
N ALA A 1132 25.85 15.36 -7.81
CA ALA A 1132 27.00 15.23 -6.93
C ALA A 1132 27.66 13.85 -7.07
N VAL A 1133 28.99 13.81 -6.95
CA VAL A 1133 29.74 12.55 -6.90
C VAL A 1133 29.31 11.76 -5.64
N PRO A 1134 29.03 10.45 -5.75
CA PRO A 1134 28.71 9.64 -4.58
C PRO A 1134 29.85 9.67 -3.56
N ILE A 1135 29.53 9.55 -2.27
CA ILE A 1135 30.55 9.33 -1.23
C ILE A 1135 31.00 7.87 -1.16
N GLY A 1136 30.29 6.99 -1.90
CA GLY A 1136 30.74 5.65 -2.22
C GLY A 1136 30.47 4.67 -1.09
N ARG A 1137 31.52 4.07 -0.55
CA ARG A 1137 31.43 2.96 0.41
C ARG A 1137 32.24 3.27 1.69
N PRO A 1138 31.89 2.65 2.83
CA PRO A 1138 32.63 2.76 4.09
C PRO A 1138 34.13 2.43 3.96
N LEU A 1139 34.95 3.13 4.72
CA LEU A 1139 36.31 2.70 5.07
C LEU A 1139 36.25 1.56 6.11
N PRO A 1140 37.24 0.65 6.18
CA PRO A 1140 37.22 -0.51 7.08
C PRO A 1140 36.96 -0.24 8.57
N HIS A 1141 37.27 0.95 9.09
CA HIS A 1141 37.03 1.30 10.49
C HIS A 1141 35.64 1.90 10.76
N ALA A 1142 34.83 2.10 9.72
CA ALA A 1142 33.53 2.75 9.80
C ALA A 1142 32.43 1.83 9.27
N THR A 1143 31.23 1.97 9.83
CA THR A 1143 29.99 1.43 9.28
C THR A 1143 29.07 2.60 8.91
N LEU A 1144 28.39 2.52 7.77
CA LEU A 1144 27.48 3.57 7.29
C LEU A 1144 26.06 3.05 7.22
N HIS A 1145 25.14 3.69 7.94
CA HIS A 1145 23.74 3.29 7.99
C HIS A 1145 22.87 4.45 7.55
N VAL A 1146 21.98 4.23 6.58
CA VAL A 1146 20.95 5.20 6.21
C VAL A 1146 19.68 4.79 6.96
N LEU A 1147 19.28 5.63 7.91
CA LEU A 1147 18.19 5.31 8.84
C LEU A 1147 17.03 6.30 8.70
N ASP A 1148 15.83 5.83 9.00
CA ASP A 1148 14.67 6.70 9.23
C ASP A 1148 14.79 7.46 10.57
N PRO A 1149 13.90 8.43 10.87
CA PRO A 1149 13.91 9.15 12.14
C PRO A 1149 13.77 8.27 13.40
N HIS A 1150 13.27 7.04 13.26
CA HIS A 1150 13.07 6.08 14.34
C HIS A 1150 14.28 5.14 14.54
N GLY A 1151 15.26 5.17 13.63
CA GLY A 1151 16.47 4.37 13.67
C GLY A 1151 16.38 3.04 12.91
N ASN A 1152 15.39 2.86 12.03
CA ASN A 1152 15.29 1.68 11.19
C ASN A 1152 16.12 1.83 9.90
N PRO A 1153 16.84 0.78 9.46
CA PRO A 1153 17.55 0.78 8.18
C PRO A 1153 16.61 1.02 7.00
N LEU A 1154 17.10 1.79 6.02
CA LEU A 1154 16.37 2.09 4.80
C LEU A 1154 17.01 1.38 3.58
N PRO A 1155 16.19 0.79 2.69
CA PRO A 1155 16.64 0.12 1.48
C PRO A 1155 17.07 1.12 0.40
N ALA A 1156 17.68 0.61 -0.67
CA ALA A 1156 18.12 1.42 -1.79
C ALA A 1156 16.98 2.25 -2.42
N GLY A 1157 17.30 3.51 -2.74
CA GLY A 1157 16.40 4.52 -3.30
C GLY A 1157 15.83 5.49 -2.27
N ILE A 1158 15.59 5.03 -1.03
CA ILE A 1158 14.90 5.83 0.00
C ILE A 1158 15.89 6.75 0.72
N THR A 1159 15.48 8.01 0.91
CA THR A 1159 16.26 9.03 1.62
C THR A 1159 16.09 8.88 3.13
N GLY A 1160 17.20 8.91 3.86
CA GLY A 1160 17.22 8.96 5.32
C GLY A 1160 18.39 9.77 5.86
N GLU A 1161 18.55 9.78 7.18
CA GLU A 1161 19.71 10.37 7.83
C GLU A 1161 20.88 9.37 7.81
N LEU A 1162 22.09 9.86 7.48
CA LEU A 1162 23.32 9.07 7.55
C LEU A 1162 23.81 8.98 9.00
N TRP A 1163 23.97 7.75 9.50
CA TRP A 1163 24.50 7.45 10.82
C TRP A 1163 25.79 6.63 10.66
N ILE A 1164 26.83 7.00 11.42
CA ILE A 1164 28.16 6.38 11.29
C ILE A 1164 28.47 5.58 12.55
N GLY A 1165 28.78 4.29 12.39
CA GLY A 1165 29.26 3.40 13.44
C GLY A 1165 30.72 2.97 13.23
N GLY A 1166 31.12 1.90 13.92
CA GLY A 1166 32.48 1.36 13.89
C GLY A 1166 33.49 2.04 14.82
N GLU A 1167 34.76 1.66 14.67
CA GLU A 1167 35.87 2.12 15.52
C GLU A 1167 36.23 3.59 15.29
N GLY A 1168 35.78 4.22 14.21
CA GLY A 1168 35.98 5.64 13.92
C GLY A 1168 35.20 6.60 14.81
N VAL A 1169 34.15 6.13 15.50
CA VAL A 1169 33.26 7.02 16.25
C VAL A 1169 33.96 7.60 17.49
N ALA A 1170 34.03 8.94 17.56
CA ALA A 1170 34.70 9.70 18.60
C ALA A 1170 34.07 9.51 19.99
N LEU A 1171 34.80 9.85 21.06
CA LEU A 1171 34.33 9.68 22.45
C LEU A 1171 33.11 10.56 22.77
N GLY A 1172 32.95 11.69 22.09
CA GLY A 1172 31.87 12.64 22.31
C GLY A 1172 32.37 14.08 22.40
N TYR A 1173 31.52 14.96 22.95
CA TYR A 1173 31.81 16.38 23.11
C TYR A 1173 32.30 16.67 24.54
N ALA A 1174 33.44 17.36 24.68
CA ALA A 1174 34.00 17.72 25.98
C ALA A 1174 33.03 18.63 26.76
N GLY A 1175 32.78 18.32 28.03
CA GLY A 1175 31.90 19.10 28.91
C GLY A 1175 30.42 19.16 28.49
N ARG A 1176 29.98 18.31 27.54
CA ARG A 1176 28.62 18.31 26.98
C ARG A 1176 28.00 16.90 26.94
N PRO A 1177 27.75 16.26 28.10
CA PRO A 1177 27.25 14.89 28.14
C PRO A 1177 25.86 14.73 27.53
N GLU A 1178 24.97 15.72 27.68
CA GLU A 1178 23.61 15.68 27.13
C GLU A 1178 23.62 15.66 25.59
N LEU A 1179 24.35 16.60 24.97
CA LEU A 1179 24.54 16.63 23.51
C LEU A 1179 25.28 15.39 23.00
N THR A 1180 26.20 14.85 23.80
CA THR A 1180 26.89 13.60 23.47
C THR A 1180 25.89 12.44 23.43
N ALA A 1181 25.02 12.30 24.42
CA ALA A 1181 24.00 11.26 24.43
C ALA A 1181 22.98 11.42 23.29
N GLU A 1182 22.65 12.66 22.92
CA GLU A 1182 21.75 12.96 21.79
C GLU A 1182 22.34 12.54 20.43
N ARG A 1183 23.64 12.82 20.20
CA ARG A 1183 24.29 12.62 18.90
C ARG A 1183 25.05 11.31 18.78
N PHE A 1184 25.49 10.72 19.90
CA PHE A 1184 26.20 9.45 19.96
C PHE A 1184 25.34 8.42 20.69
N THR A 1185 24.47 7.75 19.94
CA THR A 1185 23.43 6.86 20.46
C THR A 1185 23.85 5.41 20.35
N GLU A 1186 23.51 4.59 21.34
CA GLU A 1186 23.60 3.13 21.23
C GLU A 1186 22.31 2.59 20.61
N ARG A 1187 22.42 1.79 19.55
CA ARG A 1187 21.27 1.22 18.83
C ARG A 1187 21.53 -0.20 18.39
N GLU A 1188 20.55 -1.07 18.61
CA GLU A 1188 20.53 -2.41 18.05
C GLU A 1188 19.85 -2.38 16.69
N LEU A 1189 20.63 -2.56 15.62
CA LEU A 1189 20.14 -2.50 14.22
C LEU A 1189 19.62 -3.86 13.72
N LEU A 1190 20.08 -4.95 14.35
CA LEU A 1190 19.65 -6.32 14.09
C LEU A 1190 19.23 -6.99 15.40
N PRO A 1191 18.06 -7.64 15.45
CA PRO A 1191 17.60 -8.33 16.65
C PRO A 1191 18.62 -9.36 17.17
N GLY A 1192 19.03 -9.23 18.43
CA GLY A 1192 19.96 -10.14 19.10
C GLY A 1192 21.45 -9.90 18.77
N ALA A 1193 21.79 -8.89 17.96
CA ALA A 1193 23.18 -8.58 17.60
C ALA A 1193 23.88 -7.67 18.63
N GLY A 1194 23.13 -7.10 19.57
CA GLY A 1194 23.63 -6.11 20.53
C GLY A 1194 23.67 -4.70 19.96
N ALA A 1195 23.76 -3.71 20.85
CA ALA A 1195 23.77 -2.31 20.44
C ALA A 1195 25.14 -1.90 19.88
N GLU A 1196 25.13 -1.23 18.73
CA GLU A 1196 26.27 -0.51 18.16
C GLU A 1196 26.19 0.97 18.59
N ARG A 1197 27.33 1.59 18.86
CA ARG A 1197 27.40 3.04 19.10
C ARG A 1197 27.50 3.78 17.77
N LEU A 1198 26.51 4.63 17.50
CA LEU A 1198 26.35 5.35 16.23
C LEU A 1198 26.39 6.87 16.45
N TYR A 1199 27.02 7.59 15.52
CA TYR A 1199 26.98 9.04 15.44
C TYR A 1199 25.94 9.52 14.41
N ARG A 1200 25.03 10.39 14.84
CA ARG A 1200 24.00 11.04 14.03
C ARG A 1200 24.55 12.27 13.31
N THR A 1201 24.78 12.16 12.01
CA THR A 1201 25.49 13.21 11.23
C THR A 1201 24.63 14.45 10.95
N GLY A 1202 23.31 14.29 10.88
CA GLY A 1202 22.38 15.29 10.33
C GLY A 1202 22.45 15.43 8.81
N ASP A 1203 23.26 14.64 8.11
CA ASP A 1203 23.32 14.63 6.66
C ASP A 1203 22.28 13.66 6.07
N LEU A 1204 21.57 14.10 5.02
CA LEU A 1204 20.61 13.28 4.28
C LEU A 1204 21.35 12.48 3.20
N ALA A 1205 21.06 11.19 3.13
CA ALA A 1205 21.70 10.29 2.19
C ALA A 1205 20.74 9.19 1.70
N ARG A 1206 21.13 8.53 0.62
CA ARG A 1206 20.45 7.32 0.12
C ARG A 1206 21.43 6.37 -0.55
N TRP A 1207 21.17 5.07 -0.44
CA TRP A 1207 21.85 4.05 -1.23
C TRP A 1207 21.25 4.00 -2.64
N ASP A 1208 22.08 3.85 -3.67
CA ASP A 1208 21.59 3.43 -4.99
C ASP A 1208 21.60 1.89 -5.13
N THR A 1209 21.01 1.40 -6.22
CA THR A 1209 20.93 -0.04 -6.51
C THR A 1209 22.29 -0.69 -6.80
N ALA A 1210 23.34 0.09 -7.00
CA ALA A 1210 24.72 -0.38 -7.14
C ALA A 1210 25.48 -0.40 -5.80
N GLY A 1211 24.81 -0.09 -4.69
CA GLY A 1211 25.41 -0.04 -3.35
C GLY A 1211 26.34 1.17 -3.14
N ARG A 1212 26.16 2.25 -3.92
CA ARG A 1212 26.89 3.51 -3.72
C ARG A 1212 26.04 4.45 -2.89
N LEU A 1213 26.65 5.09 -1.89
CA LEU A 1213 26.00 6.06 -1.04
C LEU A 1213 26.07 7.46 -1.65
N HIS A 1214 24.92 8.11 -1.79
CA HIS A 1214 24.77 9.48 -2.28
C HIS A 1214 24.42 10.41 -1.14
N LEU A 1215 25.07 11.57 -1.07
CA LEU A 1215 24.74 12.64 -0.14
C LEU A 1215 23.78 13.63 -0.83
N LEU A 1216 22.67 13.95 -0.18
CA LEU A 1216 21.59 14.78 -0.75
C LEU A 1216 21.52 16.18 -0.14
N GLY A 1217 22.13 16.39 1.03
CA GLY A 1217 22.11 17.65 1.73
C GLY A 1217 22.11 17.46 3.24
N ARG A 1218 21.57 18.44 3.96
CA ARG A 1218 21.42 18.39 5.42
C ARG A 1218 19.97 18.46 5.82
N ALA A 1219 19.63 17.76 6.90
CA ALA A 1219 18.32 17.83 7.54
C ALA A 1219 18.18 19.08 8.44
N ASP A 1220 19.30 19.70 8.83
CA ASP A 1220 19.36 20.89 9.66
C ASP A 1220 19.80 22.15 8.87
N SER A 1221 19.83 23.32 9.53
CA SER A 1221 20.18 24.61 8.92
C SER A 1221 21.69 24.82 8.70
N GLN A 1222 22.49 23.79 8.92
CA GLN A 1222 23.93 23.84 8.75
C GLN A 1222 24.29 23.78 7.26
N VAL A 1223 25.31 24.55 6.88
CA VAL A 1223 25.77 24.64 5.49
C VAL A 1223 27.26 24.34 5.40
N LYS A 1224 27.68 23.72 4.29
CA LYS A 1224 29.10 23.59 3.92
C LYS A 1224 29.40 24.66 2.87
N LEU A 1225 30.35 25.54 3.15
CA LEU A 1225 30.78 26.59 2.23
C LEU A 1225 32.28 26.53 2.02
N ARG A 1226 32.70 26.14 0.81
CA ARG A 1226 34.13 26.03 0.45
C ARG A 1226 34.88 25.07 1.39
N GLY A 1227 34.23 23.98 1.77
CA GLY A 1227 34.75 22.99 2.72
C GLY A 1227 34.69 23.39 4.20
N HIS A 1228 34.12 24.56 4.54
CA HIS A 1228 33.91 24.96 5.93
C HIS A 1228 32.49 24.65 6.38
N ARG A 1229 32.36 23.96 7.52
CA ARG A 1229 31.09 23.70 8.20
C ARG A 1229 30.66 24.97 8.95
N ILE A 1230 29.52 25.54 8.56
CA ILE A 1230 29.01 26.81 9.10
C ILE A 1230 27.59 26.60 9.61
N GLU A 1231 27.35 26.98 10.86
CA GLU A 1231 26.02 27.03 11.45
C GLU A 1231 25.45 28.44 11.22
N THR A 1232 24.45 28.57 10.35
CA THR A 1232 23.81 29.88 10.06
C THR A 1232 23.27 30.53 11.34
N GLY A 1233 22.73 29.71 12.25
CA GLY A 1233 22.29 30.12 13.58
C GLY A 1233 23.37 30.76 14.47
N GLU A 1234 24.66 30.35 14.36
CA GLU A 1234 25.77 30.99 15.09
C GLU A 1234 25.93 32.45 14.66
N ILE A 1235 25.86 32.69 13.35
CA ILE A 1235 25.98 34.03 12.76
C ILE A 1235 24.75 34.87 13.11
N GLU A 1236 23.55 34.30 12.99
CA GLU A 1236 22.28 34.95 13.33
C GLU A 1236 22.25 35.38 14.81
N ALA A 1237 22.66 34.50 15.73
CA ALA A 1237 22.74 34.81 17.16
C ALA A 1237 23.71 35.96 17.44
N HIS A 1238 24.89 35.95 16.82
CA HIS A 1238 25.87 37.03 16.95
C HIS A 1238 25.38 38.37 16.37
N LEU A 1239 24.66 38.34 15.25
CA LEU A 1239 24.05 39.53 14.66
C LEU A 1239 22.91 40.06 15.54
N ALA A 1240 22.04 39.18 16.04
CA ALA A 1240 20.93 39.53 16.92
C ALA A 1240 21.41 40.10 18.28
N ALA A 1241 22.60 39.74 18.74
CA ALA A 1241 23.20 40.31 19.95
C ALA A 1241 23.68 41.78 19.79
N ARG A 1242 23.71 42.34 18.57
CA ARG A 1242 24.14 43.73 18.32
C ARG A 1242 23.00 44.72 18.56
N ARG A 1243 23.30 45.82 19.26
CA ARG A 1243 22.35 46.91 19.52
C ARG A 1243 21.81 47.48 18.20
N GLY A 1244 20.49 47.40 18.00
CA GLY A 1244 19.80 47.93 16.82
C GLY A 1244 19.33 46.86 15.81
N ILE A 1245 19.69 45.60 16.00
CA ILE A 1245 19.21 44.47 15.19
C ILE A 1245 18.15 43.70 16.01
N ALA A 1246 16.91 43.62 15.51
CA ALA A 1246 15.82 42.94 16.21
C ALA A 1246 15.73 41.44 15.89
N ARG A 1247 16.05 41.07 14.65
CA ARG A 1247 16.17 39.69 14.14
C ARG A 1247 17.22 39.67 13.03
N ALA A 1248 17.91 38.55 12.86
CA ALA A 1248 18.84 38.31 11.77
C ALA A 1248 18.52 36.94 11.16
N VAL A 1249 18.69 36.83 9.84
CA VAL A 1249 18.57 35.57 9.08
C VAL A 1249 19.77 35.49 8.16
N VAL A 1250 20.38 34.31 8.06
CA VAL A 1250 21.56 34.05 7.22
C VAL A 1250 21.21 32.89 6.29
N ALA A 1251 21.36 33.10 4.98
CA ALA A 1251 21.01 32.12 3.96
C ALA A 1251 22.05 32.10 2.84
N VAL A 1252 22.38 30.91 2.36
CA VAL A 1252 23.30 30.73 1.23
C VAL A 1252 22.60 31.11 -0.08
N ARG A 1253 23.28 31.85 -0.93
CA ARG A 1253 22.80 32.20 -2.28
C ARG A 1253 23.88 31.91 -3.32
N PRO A 1254 23.50 31.53 -4.56
CA PRO A 1254 24.42 31.48 -5.67
C PRO A 1254 24.97 32.89 -5.96
N GLY A 1255 26.29 33.04 -5.92
CA GLY A 1255 27.00 34.25 -6.30
C GLY A 1255 27.04 34.46 -7.82
N ALA A 1256 27.57 35.61 -8.26
CA ALA A 1256 27.60 35.99 -9.67
C ALA A 1256 28.37 35.02 -10.61
N GLY A 1257 29.23 34.17 -10.05
CA GLY A 1257 29.98 33.12 -10.76
C GLY A 1257 29.40 31.70 -10.60
N GLY A 1258 28.25 31.54 -9.94
CA GLY A 1258 27.67 30.24 -9.63
C GLY A 1258 28.24 29.53 -8.39
N GLU A 1259 29.18 30.16 -7.69
CA GLU A 1259 29.66 29.70 -6.37
C GLU A 1259 28.72 30.17 -5.27
N ASP A 1260 28.44 29.31 -4.30
CA ASP A 1260 27.66 29.67 -3.11
C ASP A 1260 28.38 30.74 -2.26
N ALA A 1261 27.58 31.65 -1.68
CA ALA A 1261 28.02 32.69 -0.75
C ALA A 1261 26.95 32.95 0.32
N LEU A 1262 27.37 33.42 1.51
CA LEU A 1262 26.50 33.82 2.62
C LEU A 1262 25.96 35.25 2.49
#